data_AF-A0A2I1HSW6-F1
#
_entry.id   AF-A0A2I1HSW6-F1
#
_cell.length_a   1.000
_cell.length_b   1.000
_cell.length_c   1.000
_cell.angle_alpha   90.00
_cell.angle_beta   90.00
_cell.angle_gamma   90.00
#
_symmetry.space_group_name_H-M   'P 1'
#
loop_
_entity.id
_entity.type
_entity.pdbx_description
1 polymer ?
#
loop_
_entity_poly.entity_id
_entity_poly.type
_entity_poly.pdbx_seq_one_letter_code
_entity_poly.pdbx_strand_id
1 'polypeptide(L)'
;MALKNKVYDLSSLPCYIWVSYRKSLSNESKTKLDELKASGFRICNYQNIQGDLSINEWDIIIVQVESLFRIEFTARPFVAILDEANAIMRQMSSGTNARESENAIRDVLRSARHVLAMDAFANTSTLTFLQTYRGENIRIVDNKYQPCIGETVEFIYDPNSGAEAMRIGYDLLRQGKRVAFVSTGAVMVRALVEKASKLFKSDNSPVKARAYYGNMDGKQRQKDFSNIDVTWGELDCVAYTNTVEAGISFEVTGHFDIVIAITNIATPVHVEALAQMLYRIRDCPRRIVSVFYQKNSNELFRPPGRENIRAELASARPNNLPTAIKGHREWDSNVVSYKIDESPAVITFIEVEHQKRLSARYFIEKLCSLIASTGASLQLIKMDESRGVIGNRKKVRNEVRVEALVIKETDFDAIATSRNLDLEEAENLKFDQERSIPDTMALKRFYMRNIYGKDMDDKIWDNLCNKKFVKHFSSPEPQKHFLRLSHFRKQGYDEESAIKGLEAKDIAQWEDSHYKARYNSEKSVAEDLHKSYSANHWKVIRELFQILGFTGIDDKRILSGNIISEAFAQSCERFIEIRSQSLLLFGFKSRAKEIPDLHSAIKTINAIAGNWCGYTIESDKKRIGPKGQQVRQYSYRINRQPYNST
;
A
#
# COMPACT_ATOMS: atom_id res chain seq x y z
N MET A 1 -1.27 41.89 16.56
CA MET A 1 -0.94 43.33 16.40
C MET A 1 0.56 43.67 16.53
N ALA A 2 1.41 42.88 17.18
CA ALA A 2 2.82 43.27 17.45
C ALA A 2 3.84 43.07 16.29
N LEU A 3 3.51 42.32 15.23
CA LEU A 3 4.46 42.05 14.13
C LEU A 3 4.62 43.21 13.13
N LYS A 4 3.60 44.05 12.95
CA LYS A 4 3.63 45.17 11.99
C LYS A 4 4.59 46.30 12.39
N ASN A 5 4.82 46.50 13.69
CA ASN A 5 5.68 47.59 14.17
C ASN A 5 7.19 47.29 14.10
N LYS A 6 7.59 46.09 13.63
CA LYS A 6 9.01 45.70 13.49
C LYS A 6 9.47 45.43 12.06
N VAL A 7 8.57 45.44 11.07
CA VAL A 7 8.91 45.15 9.66
C VAL A 7 8.53 46.37 8.83
N TYR A 8 9.52 47.21 8.50
CA TYR A 8 9.33 48.49 7.80
C TYR A 8 8.98 48.33 6.31
N ASP A 9 9.07 47.12 5.73
CA ASP A 9 8.64 46.84 4.36
C ASP A 9 8.35 45.34 4.16
N LEU A 10 7.07 44.96 4.04
CA LEU A 10 6.66 43.57 3.79
C LEU A 10 7.17 43.03 2.44
N SER A 11 7.46 43.91 1.48
CA SER A 11 7.99 43.51 0.16
C SER A 11 9.42 42.97 0.21
N SER A 12 10.17 43.28 1.28
CA SER A 12 11.53 42.79 1.52
C SER A 12 11.60 41.42 2.20
N LEU A 13 10.46 40.90 2.68
CA LEU A 13 10.42 39.61 3.36
C LEU A 13 10.56 38.45 2.37
N PRO A 14 11.23 37.36 2.78
CA PRO A 14 11.24 36.15 1.98
C PRO A 14 9.82 35.56 1.85
N CYS A 15 9.55 34.90 0.74
CA CYS A 15 8.34 34.08 0.60
C CYS A 15 8.47 32.82 1.49
N TYR A 16 7.38 32.33 2.07
CA TYR A 16 7.35 31.07 2.81
C TYR A 16 6.61 30.00 2.01
N ILE A 17 7.30 28.92 1.67
CA ILE A 17 6.71 27.76 0.99
C ILE A 17 6.42 26.71 2.06
N TRP A 18 5.15 26.55 2.42
CA TRP A 18 4.66 25.54 3.36
C TRP A 18 4.28 24.27 2.59
N VAL A 19 5.15 23.27 2.68
CA VAL A 19 4.99 21.98 2.02
C VAL A 19 4.28 21.01 2.95
N SER A 20 3.19 20.44 2.47
CA SER A 20 2.47 19.34 3.13
C SER A 20 2.51 18.08 2.27
N TYR A 21 2.27 16.92 2.87
CA TYR A 21 2.08 15.67 2.12
C TYR A 21 0.60 15.37 1.79
N ARG A 22 -0.34 16.16 2.34
CA ARG A 22 -1.78 15.94 2.24
C ARG A 22 -2.57 17.23 2.12
N LYS A 23 -3.66 17.17 1.35
CA LYS A 23 -4.61 18.28 1.19
C LYS A 23 -5.25 18.71 2.51
N SER A 24 -5.65 17.77 3.38
CA SER A 24 -6.21 18.09 4.70
C SER A 24 -5.27 18.93 5.54
N LEU A 25 -3.99 18.56 5.57
CA LEU A 25 -2.96 19.25 6.33
C LEU A 25 -2.72 20.65 5.76
N SER A 26 -2.75 20.80 4.43
CA SER A 26 -2.74 22.12 3.80
C SER A 26 -3.95 22.98 4.19
N ASN A 27 -5.14 22.38 4.29
CA ASN A 27 -6.36 23.10 4.68
C ASN A 27 -6.34 23.49 6.16
N GLU A 28 -5.92 22.60 7.05
CA GLU A 28 -5.74 22.92 8.47
C GLU A 28 -4.68 24.01 8.67
N SER A 29 -3.54 23.91 7.98
CA SER A 29 -2.49 24.93 7.99
C SER A 29 -3.03 26.28 7.54
N LYS A 30 -3.84 26.31 6.47
CA LYS A 30 -4.50 27.53 5.99
C LYS A 30 -5.39 28.15 7.07
N THR A 31 -6.26 27.35 7.70
CA THR A 31 -7.15 27.83 8.76
C THR A 31 -6.37 28.44 9.93
N LYS A 32 -5.28 27.80 10.37
CA LYS A 32 -4.41 28.35 11.43
C LYS A 32 -3.69 29.63 11.02
N LEU A 33 -3.38 29.77 9.73
CA LEU A 33 -2.68 30.94 9.20
C LEU A 33 -3.63 32.08 8.79
N ASP A 34 -4.96 31.91 8.86
CA ASP A 34 -5.91 32.97 8.51
C ASP A 34 -5.77 34.21 9.41
N GLU A 35 -5.29 34.06 10.65
CA GLU A 35 -4.93 35.19 11.53
C GLU A 35 -3.81 36.08 10.94
N LEU A 36 -2.90 35.49 10.16
CA LEU A 36 -1.85 36.25 9.48
C LEU A 36 -2.41 37.05 8.28
N LYS A 37 -3.52 36.60 7.67
CA LYS A 37 -4.22 37.42 6.65
C LYS A 37 -4.77 38.70 7.26
N ALA A 38 -5.34 38.62 8.48
CA ALA A 38 -5.77 39.80 9.21
C ALA A 38 -4.61 40.76 9.52
N SER A 39 -3.38 40.23 9.57
CA SER A 39 -2.15 41.02 9.71
C SER A 39 -1.59 41.56 8.38
N GLY A 40 -2.23 41.27 7.25
CA GLY A 40 -1.88 41.80 5.91
C GLY A 40 -1.01 40.89 5.04
N PHE A 41 -0.75 39.64 5.44
CA PHE A 41 0.00 38.69 4.62
C PHE A 41 -0.84 38.15 3.45
N ARG A 42 -0.25 38.07 2.25
CA ARG A 42 -0.86 37.41 1.10
C ARG A 42 -0.58 35.91 1.19
N ILE A 43 -1.63 35.13 1.47
CA ILE A 43 -1.54 33.68 1.65
C ILE A 43 -2.26 32.95 0.53
N CYS A 44 -1.52 32.12 -0.19
CA CYS A 44 -2.03 31.21 -1.21
C CYS A 44 -2.20 29.80 -0.61
N ASN A 45 -3.34 29.17 -0.91
CA ASN A 45 -3.43 27.70 -0.90
C ASN A 45 -3.56 27.25 -2.35
N TYR A 46 -2.66 26.38 -2.78
CA TYR A 46 -2.52 25.92 -4.16
C TYR A 46 -3.81 25.36 -4.78
N GLN A 47 -4.76 24.90 -3.96
CA GLN A 47 -6.07 24.38 -4.42
C GLN A 47 -6.97 25.47 -4.99
N ASN A 48 -6.77 26.73 -4.58
CA ASN A 48 -7.61 27.85 -4.98
C ASN A 48 -7.11 28.58 -6.23
N ILE A 49 -5.95 28.20 -6.74
CA ILE A 49 -5.31 28.84 -7.89
C ILE A 49 -5.18 27.80 -9.00
N GLN A 50 -5.48 28.18 -10.23
CA GLN A 50 -5.16 27.39 -11.42
C GLN A 50 -3.85 27.92 -12.04
N GLY A 51 -2.98 27.02 -12.49
CA GLY A 51 -1.68 27.38 -13.06
C GLY A 51 -0.58 27.61 -12.02
N ASP A 52 0.37 28.46 -12.38
CA ASP A 52 1.63 28.67 -11.66
C ASP A 52 1.43 29.48 -10.37
N LEU A 53 2.36 29.29 -9.43
CA LEU A 53 2.37 29.87 -8.09
C LEU A 53 3.65 30.70 -7.93
N SER A 54 3.57 31.99 -8.22
CA SER A 54 4.74 32.86 -8.21
C SER A 54 5.12 33.31 -6.80
N ILE A 55 6.39 33.16 -6.43
CA ILE A 55 6.89 33.61 -5.11
C ILE A 55 6.89 35.15 -4.96
N ASN A 56 6.71 35.91 -6.05
CA ASN A 56 6.59 37.37 -6.01
C ASN A 56 5.18 37.83 -5.59
N GLU A 57 4.17 37.04 -5.91
CA GLU A 57 2.76 37.38 -5.67
C GLU A 57 2.31 37.07 -4.24
N TRP A 58 2.92 36.07 -3.61
CA TRP A 58 2.47 35.53 -2.34
C TRP A 58 3.56 35.63 -1.28
N ASP A 59 3.17 35.92 -0.04
CA ASP A 59 4.08 35.93 1.09
C ASP A 59 4.15 34.54 1.74
N ILE A 60 3.06 33.78 1.66
CA ILE A 60 2.99 32.37 2.10
C ILE A 60 2.28 31.56 1.02
N ILE A 61 2.91 30.47 0.55
CA ILE A 61 2.35 29.51 -0.39
C ILE A 61 2.21 28.17 0.33
N ILE A 62 0.98 27.70 0.53
CA ILE A 62 0.67 26.39 1.09
C ILE A 62 0.40 25.43 -0.06
N VAL A 63 1.21 24.37 -0.15
CA VAL A 63 1.27 23.51 -1.34
C VAL A 63 1.57 22.06 -0.94
N GLN A 64 0.91 21.12 -1.61
CA GLN A 64 1.18 19.70 -1.44
C GLN A 64 2.44 19.30 -2.24
N VAL A 65 3.23 18.34 -1.75
CA VAL A 65 4.48 17.90 -2.39
C VAL A 65 4.31 17.57 -3.89
N GLU A 66 3.23 16.90 -4.30
CA GLU A 66 2.98 16.57 -5.71
C GLU A 66 2.57 17.76 -6.57
N SER A 67 2.32 18.93 -5.99
CA SER A 67 1.98 20.18 -6.69
C SER A 67 3.10 21.21 -6.61
N LEU A 68 4.27 20.86 -6.05
CA LEU A 68 5.43 21.76 -5.97
C LEU A 68 5.95 22.20 -7.34
N PHE A 69 5.76 21.39 -8.39
CA PHE A 69 6.17 21.73 -9.75
C PHE A 69 5.49 22.99 -10.29
N ARG A 70 4.40 23.46 -9.65
CA ARG A 70 3.68 24.68 -10.02
C ARG A 70 4.34 25.95 -9.48
N ILE A 71 5.35 25.84 -8.63
CA ILE A 71 6.00 27.02 -8.04
C ILE A 71 6.93 27.65 -9.06
N GLU A 72 6.72 28.93 -9.32
CA GLU A 72 7.60 29.73 -10.15
C GLU A 72 8.61 30.46 -9.26
N PHE A 73 9.88 30.07 -9.38
CA PHE A 73 10.99 30.67 -8.64
C PHE A 73 11.50 31.92 -9.34
N THR A 74 11.79 32.95 -8.56
CA THR A 74 12.40 34.21 -9.01
C THR A 74 13.62 34.55 -8.14
N ALA A 75 14.20 35.74 -8.29
CA ALA A 75 15.28 36.20 -7.43
C ALA A 75 14.87 36.47 -5.97
N ARG A 76 13.55 36.49 -5.65
CA ARG A 76 13.07 36.72 -4.28
C ARG A 76 13.52 35.55 -3.38
N PRO A 77 14.17 35.82 -2.22
CA PRO A 77 14.54 34.76 -1.31
C PRO A 77 13.29 34.08 -0.73
N PHE A 78 13.40 32.80 -0.38
CA PHE A 78 12.29 32.07 0.25
C PHE A 78 12.76 31.12 1.36
N VAL A 79 11.84 30.73 2.22
CA VAL A 79 12.01 29.74 3.28
C VAL A 79 11.10 28.55 2.97
N ALA A 80 11.64 27.33 3.05
CA ALA A 80 10.85 26.11 2.91
C ALA A 80 10.49 25.55 4.29
N ILE A 81 9.22 25.24 4.51
CA ILE A 81 8.71 24.58 5.71
C ILE A 81 8.17 23.21 5.28
N LEU A 82 8.74 22.13 5.81
CA LEU A 82 8.28 20.77 5.58
C LEU A 82 7.53 20.28 6.81
N ASP A 83 6.20 20.20 6.71
CA ASP A 83 5.33 19.69 7.77
C ASP A 83 5.04 18.20 7.56
N GLU A 84 5.33 17.38 8.58
CA GLU A 84 5.34 15.89 8.50
C GLU A 84 6.38 15.38 7.48
N ALA A 85 7.65 15.76 7.67
CA ALA A 85 8.75 15.50 6.74
C ALA A 85 8.91 14.01 6.33
N ASN A 86 8.69 13.06 7.25
CA ASN A 86 8.70 11.63 6.92
C ASN A 86 7.57 11.26 5.96
N ALA A 87 6.40 11.85 6.15
CA ALA A 87 5.25 11.63 5.30
C ALA A 87 5.44 12.26 3.91
N ILE A 88 6.03 13.45 3.83
CA ILE A 88 6.44 14.10 2.57
C ILE A 88 7.39 13.19 1.79
N MET A 89 8.44 12.69 2.45
CA MET A 89 9.43 11.78 1.84
C MET A 89 8.77 10.52 1.27
N ARG A 90 7.86 9.89 2.02
CA ARG A 90 7.10 8.72 1.57
C ARG A 90 6.17 9.04 0.39
N GLN A 91 5.44 10.15 0.47
CA GLN A 91 4.46 10.56 -0.52
C GLN A 91 5.13 10.80 -1.88
N MET A 92 6.26 11.53 -1.88
CA MET A 92 7.08 11.78 -3.06
C MET A 92 7.51 10.50 -3.78
N SER A 93 7.83 9.44 -3.03
CA SER A 93 8.28 8.15 -3.60
C SER A 93 7.13 7.27 -4.14
N SER A 94 5.87 7.65 -3.90
CA SER A 94 4.70 6.79 -4.10
C SER A 94 3.74 7.24 -5.22
N GLY A 95 3.88 8.48 -5.70
CA GLY A 95 2.95 9.08 -6.67
C GLY A 95 3.20 8.71 -8.13
N THR A 96 2.20 8.91 -8.99
CA THR A 96 2.40 8.83 -10.46
C THR A 96 3.36 9.89 -10.97
N ASN A 97 3.46 11.01 -10.25
CA ASN A 97 4.32 12.15 -10.56
C ASN A 97 5.55 12.18 -9.64
N ALA A 98 6.03 11.00 -9.21
CA ALA A 98 7.12 10.90 -8.23
C ALA A 98 8.39 11.63 -8.70
N ARG A 99 8.65 11.62 -10.01
CA ARG A 99 9.83 12.26 -10.61
C ARG A 99 9.71 13.78 -10.65
N GLU A 100 8.56 14.30 -11.04
CA GLU A 100 8.27 15.73 -11.03
C GLU A 100 8.30 16.27 -9.60
N SER A 101 7.75 15.49 -8.65
CA SER A 101 7.77 15.83 -7.22
C SER A 101 9.19 15.83 -6.66
N GLU A 102 10.03 14.87 -7.06
CA GLU A 102 11.45 14.80 -6.66
C GLU A 102 12.25 15.97 -7.22
N ASN A 103 12.10 16.29 -8.50
CA ASN A 103 12.78 17.44 -9.10
C ASN A 103 12.37 18.73 -8.39
N ALA A 104 11.08 18.91 -8.14
CA ALA A 104 10.58 20.11 -7.47
C ALA A 104 11.07 20.20 -6.02
N ILE A 105 11.06 19.12 -5.23
CA ILE A 105 11.60 19.17 -3.85
C ILE A 105 13.10 19.47 -3.85
N ARG A 106 13.86 18.92 -4.82
CA ARG A 106 15.29 19.19 -4.95
C ARG A 106 15.52 20.67 -5.16
N ASP A 107 14.78 21.28 -6.08
CA ASP A 107 14.96 22.68 -6.43
C ASP A 107 14.54 23.60 -5.27
N VAL A 108 13.44 23.26 -4.57
CA VAL A 108 13.03 23.93 -3.32
C VAL A 108 14.12 23.86 -2.25
N LEU A 109 14.62 22.66 -1.93
CA LEU A 109 15.54 22.46 -0.82
C LEU A 109 16.94 22.99 -1.11
N ARG A 110 17.40 22.98 -2.36
CA ARG A 110 18.68 23.58 -2.75
C ARG A 110 18.63 25.10 -2.75
N SER A 111 17.52 25.68 -3.22
CA SER A 111 17.43 27.14 -3.44
C SER A 111 16.92 27.91 -2.23
N ALA A 112 16.23 27.25 -1.28
CA ALA A 112 15.71 27.90 -0.09
C ALA A 112 16.82 28.61 0.71
N ARG A 113 16.55 29.80 1.25
CA ARG A 113 17.47 30.46 2.18
C ARG A 113 17.59 29.68 3.48
N HIS A 114 16.45 29.22 4.00
CA HIS A 114 16.35 28.37 5.18
C HIS A 114 15.34 27.25 4.94
N VAL A 115 15.57 26.09 5.57
CA VAL A 115 14.64 24.96 5.58
C VAL A 115 14.30 24.66 7.04
N LEU A 116 13.01 24.62 7.35
CA LEU A 116 12.49 24.11 8.62
C LEU A 116 11.75 22.81 8.33
N ALA A 117 12.25 21.68 8.82
CA ALA A 117 11.57 20.40 8.72
C ALA A 117 11.07 19.97 10.10
N MET A 118 9.81 19.56 10.18
CA MET A 118 9.15 19.16 11.42
C MET A 118 8.51 17.79 11.23
N ASP A 119 8.68 16.91 12.21
CA ASP A 119 8.03 15.60 12.22
C ASP A 119 8.00 15.07 13.65
N ALA A 120 6.87 14.49 14.06
CA ALA A 120 6.74 13.91 15.40
C ALA A 120 7.66 12.70 15.63
N PHE A 121 8.06 12.03 14.54
CA PHE A 121 8.86 10.81 14.54
C PHE A 121 10.07 10.93 13.61
N ALA A 122 10.64 12.13 13.50
CA ALA A 122 11.88 12.38 12.78
C ALA A 122 12.95 11.35 13.18
N ASN A 123 13.60 10.75 12.19
CA ASN A 123 14.53 9.66 12.39
C ASN A 123 15.73 9.80 11.44
N THR A 124 16.68 8.86 11.51
CA THR A 124 17.90 8.91 10.69
C THR A 124 17.59 8.97 9.19
N SER A 125 16.50 8.35 8.71
CA SER A 125 16.10 8.45 7.30
C SER A 125 15.65 9.86 6.92
N THR A 126 14.95 10.58 7.82
CA THR A 126 14.62 12.00 7.65
C THR A 126 15.88 12.84 7.54
N LEU A 127 16.87 12.58 8.41
CA LEU A 127 18.15 13.28 8.39
C LEU A 127 18.92 13.00 7.11
N THR A 128 19.04 11.73 6.69
CA THR A 128 19.67 11.35 5.42
C THR A 128 18.98 12.04 4.23
N PHE A 129 17.64 12.04 4.19
CA PHE A 129 16.88 12.75 3.17
C PHE A 129 17.25 14.24 3.10
N LEU A 130 17.23 14.94 4.24
CA LEU A 130 17.59 16.35 4.29
C LEU A 130 19.05 16.58 3.91
N GLN A 131 20.00 15.77 4.41
CA GLN A 131 21.41 15.88 4.08
C GLN A 131 21.66 15.71 2.58
N THR A 132 20.92 14.79 1.95
CA THR A 132 21.10 14.45 0.55
C THR A 132 20.64 15.58 -0.39
N TYR A 133 19.57 16.31 -0.05
CA TYR A 133 19.09 17.43 -0.88
C TYR A 133 19.65 18.80 -0.47
N ARG A 134 19.90 19.02 0.83
CA ARG A 134 20.30 20.31 1.40
C ARG A 134 21.79 20.42 1.70
N GLY A 135 22.47 19.31 2.00
CA GLY A 135 23.84 19.26 2.50
C GLY A 135 23.93 19.09 4.03
N GLU A 136 25.16 19.11 4.55
CA GLU A 136 25.47 18.63 5.92
C GLU A 136 25.17 19.63 7.04
N ASN A 137 24.90 20.90 6.73
CA ASN A 137 24.65 21.95 7.74
C ASN A 137 23.21 21.92 8.27
N ILE A 138 22.87 20.87 9.03
CA ILE A 138 21.53 20.67 9.63
C ILE A 138 21.63 20.74 11.14
N ARG A 139 20.83 21.64 11.75
CA ARG A 139 20.66 21.70 13.20
C ARG A 139 19.44 20.91 13.60
N ILE A 140 19.61 19.99 14.55
CA ILE A 140 18.54 19.16 15.08
C ILE A 140 18.09 19.73 16.41
N VAL A 141 16.79 20.00 16.53
CA VAL A 141 16.14 20.36 17.79
C VAL A 141 15.27 19.18 18.19
N ASP A 142 15.68 18.48 19.24
CA ASP A 142 14.94 17.36 19.79
C ASP A 142 14.07 17.85 20.96
N ASN A 143 12.76 17.96 20.71
CA ASN A 143 11.80 18.35 21.73
C ASN A 143 11.55 17.17 22.69
N LYS A 144 12.13 17.25 23.89
CA LYS A 144 11.98 16.23 24.95
C LYS A 144 10.65 16.29 25.70
N TYR A 145 9.73 17.16 25.30
CA TYR A 145 8.41 17.23 25.93
C TYR A 145 7.62 15.93 25.72
N GLN A 146 7.04 15.41 26.81
CA GLN A 146 6.28 14.18 26.83
C GLN A 146 4.81 14.49 27.19
N PRO A 147 3.90 14.51 26.20
CA PRO A 147 2.53 14.97 26.41
C PRO A 147 1.63 14.00 27.20
N CYS A 148 2.02 12.72 27.29
CA CYS A 148 1.17 11.65 27.83
C CYS A 148 1.72 11.07 29.15
N ILE A 149 2.49 11.85 29.91
CA ILE A 149 2.98 11.42 31.23
C ILE A 149 1.79 11.06 32.12
N GLY A 150 1.84 9.89 32.74
CA GLY A 150 0.80 9.38 33.63
C GLY A 150 -0.32 8.61 32.91
N GLU A 151 -0.36 8.63 31.58
CA GLU A 151 -1.26 7.76 30.82
C GLU A 151 -0.74 6.32 30.79
N THR A 152 -1.67 5.36 30.66
CA THR A 152 -1.36 3.95 30.43
C THR A 152 -2.03 3.47 29.15
N VAL A 153 -1.25 2.89 28.24
CA VAL A 153 -1.75 2.22 27.05
C VAL A 153 -1.71 0.71 27.25
N GLU A 154 -2.88 0.10 27.16
CA GLU A 154 -3.10 -1.33 27.36
C GLU A 154 -2.89 -2.09 26.05
N PHE A 155 -2.05 -3.12 26.05
CA PHE A 155 -1.80 -4.00 24.91
C PHE A 155 -2.50 -5.34 25.09
N ILE A 156 -3.17 -5.81 24.05
CA ILE A 156 -3.79 -7.14 24.02
C ILE A 156 -3.33 -7.84 22.74
N TYR A 157 -2.66 -8.98 22.90
CA TYR A 157 -2.44 -9.90 21.78
C TYR A 157 -3.67 -10.79 21.61
N ASP A 158 -4.45 -10.58 20.55
CA ASP A 158 -5.71 -11.29 20.32
C ASP A 158 -5.70 -12.05 18.98
N PRO A 159 -5.37 -13.35 18.96
CA PRO A 159 -5.35 -14.14 17.72
C PRO A 159 -6.73 -14.26 17.05
N ASN A 160 -7.82 -13.87 17.72
CA ASN A 160 -9.17 -13.86 17.18
C ASN A 160 -9.54 -12.55 16.47
N SER A 161 -8.56 -11.86 15.88
CA SER A 161 -8.77 -10.65 15.08
C SER A 161 -9.35 -9.49 15.89
N GLY A 162 -8.88 -9.30 17.13
CA GLY A 162 -9.30 -8.22 18.04
C GLY A 162 -10.70 -8.39 18.66
N ALA A 163 -11.22 -9.62 18.70
CA ALA A 163 -12.52 -9.97 19.28
C ALA A 163 -12.72 -9.47 20.71
N GLU A 164 -11.70 -9.52 21.56
CA GLU A 164 -11.80 -9.05 22.95
C GLU A 164 -11.90 -7.54 23.03
N ALA A 165 -11.08 -6.83 22.26
CA ALA A 165 -11.13 -5.37 22.19
C ALA A 165 -12.48 -4.88 21.62
N MET A 166 -13.01 -5.56 20.59
CA MET A 166 -14.36 -5.32 20.09
C MET A 166 -15.41 -5.55 21.17
N ARG A 167 -15.32 -6.66 21.93
CA ARG A 167 -16.25 -6.98 23.01
C ARG A 167 -16.26 -5.88 24.07
N ILE A 168 -15.08 -5.47 24.55
CA ILE A 168 -14.93 -4.38 25.52
C ILE A 168 -15.62 -3.10 25.02
N GLY A 169 -15.33 -2.70 23.78
CA GLY A 169 -15.94 -1.50 23.20
C GLY A 169 -17.47 -1.58 23.08
N TYR A 170 -18.02 -2.70 22.61
CA TYR A 170 -19.48 -2.85 22.52
C TYR A 170 -20.18 -2.94 23.87
N ASP A 171 -19.54 -3.55 24.87
CA ASP A 171 -20.08 -3.61 26.22
C ASP A 171 -20.11 -2.21 26.86
N LEU A 172 -19.09 -1.39 26.62
CA LEU A 172 -19.06 0.02 27.04
C LEU A 172 -20.15 0.85 26.33
N LEU A 173 -20.33 0.68 25.02
CA LEU A 173 -21.41 1.36 24.28
C LEU A 173 -22.80 1.03 24.86
N ARG A 174 -23.05 -0.24 25.23
CA ARG A 174 -24.31 -0.64 25.90
C ARG A 174 -24.49 0.01 27.27
N GLN A 175 -23.40 0.35 27.95
CA GLN A 175 -23.42 1.08 29.23
C GLN A 175 -23.58 2.59 29.06
N GLY A 176 -23.78 3.09 27.82
CA GLY A 176 -23.87 4.51 27.53
C GLY A 176 -22.52 5.24 27.49
N LYS A 177 -21.40 4.51 27.49
CA LYS A 177 -20.06 5.08 27.33
C LYS A 177 -19.73 5.33 25.87
N ARG A 178 -18.83 6.26 25.61
CA ARG A 178 -18.44 6.69 24.26
C ARG A 178 -17.11 6.06 23.84
N VAL A 179 -17.09 5.47 22.64
CA VAL A 179 -15.98 4.61 22.20
C VAL A 179 -15.46 5.03 20.83
N ALA A 180 -14.15 5.14 20.69
CA ALA A 180 -13.50 5.31 19.41
C ALA A 180 -12.77 4.04 18.98
N PHE A 181 -13.04 3.54 17.77
CA PHE A 181 -12.33 2.44 17.17
C PHE A 181 -11.35 2.91 16.10
N VAL A 182 -10.16 2.34 16.10
CA VAL A 182 -9.08 2.68 15.20
C VAL A 182 -8.63 1.42 14.48
N SER A 183 -8.67 1.37 13.15
CA SER A 183 -8.21 0.19 12.41
C SER A 183 -7.64 0.52 11.04
N THR A 184 -6.73 -0.30 10.55
CA THR A 184 -6.09 -0.10 9.24
C THR A 184 -6.98 -0.51 8.06
N GLY A 185 -8.08 -1.24 8.31
CA GLY A 185 -8.98 -1.73 7.26
C GLY A 185 -10.30 -0.98 7.16
N ALA A 186 -10.61 -0.39 6.00
CA ALA A 186 -11.86 0.32 5.76
C ALA A 186 -13.11 -0.55 5.99
N VAL A 187 -13.08 -1.81 5.54
CA VAL A 187 -14.19 -2.76 5.77
C VAL A 187 -14.38 -3.06 7.26
N MET A 188 -13.28 -3.14 8.02
CA MET A 188 -13.36 -3.37 9.47
C MET A 188 -14.01 -2.18 10.15
N VAL A 189 -13.55 -0.96 9.88
CA VAL A 189 -14.12 0.29 10.42
C VAL A 189 -15.62 0.40 10.13
N ARG A 190 -16.04 0.14 8.90
CA ARG A 190 -17.46 0.14 8.52
C ARG A 190 -18.24 -0.93 9.29
N ALA A 191 -17.74 -2.15 9.35
CA ALA A 191 -18.39 -3.25 10.06
C ALA A 191 -18.52 -3.00 11.57
N LEU A 192 -17.54 -2.32 12.18
CA LEU A 192 -17.60 -1.92 13.58
C LEU A 192 -18.74 -0.93 13.83
N VAL A 193 -18.90 0.05 12.96
CA VAL A 193 -19.96 1.07 13.05
C VAL A 193 -21.33 0.49 12.73
N GLU A 194 -21.47 -0.32 11.69
CA GLU A 194 -22.74 -0.99 11.37
C GLU A 194 -23.25 -1.83 12.56
N LYS A 195 -22.35 -2.52 13.24
CA LYS A 195 -22.70 -3.24 14.46
C LYS A 195 -23.01 -2.30 15.62
N ALA A 196 -22.20 -1.25 15.83
CA ALA A 196 -22.42 -0.29 16.90
C ALA A 196 -23.79 0.41 16.77
N SER A 197 -24.18 0.81 15.56
CA SER A 197 -25.48 1.45 15.27
C SER A 197 -26.69 0.57 15.58
N LYS A 198 -26.52 -0.76 15.65
CA LYS A 198 -27.57 -1.72 16.02
C LYS A 198 -27.69 -1.92 17.54
N LEU A 199 -26.86 -1.24 18.34
CA LEU A 199 -26.88 -1.31 19.80
C LEU A 199 -27.75 -0.21 20.39
N PHE A 200 -28.29 -0.51 21.56
CA PHE A 200 -28.99 0.44 22.43
C PHE A 200 -28.16 0.67 23.68
N LYS A 201 -28.16 1.91 24.15
CA LYS A 201 -27.55 2.34 25.41
C LYS A 201 -28.42 1.92 26.59
N SER A 202 -27.91 2.10 27.80
CA SER A 202 -28.63 1.76 29.05
C SER A 202 -29.92 2.55 29.25
N ASP A 203 -30.02 3.73 28.64
CA ASP A 203 -31.21 4.59 28.60
C ASP A 203 -32.18 4.22 27.45
N ASN A 204 -31.93 3.10 26.76
CA ASN A 204 -32.69 2.59 25.63
C ASN A 204 -32.66 3.48 24.38
N SER A 205 -31.79 4.50 24.33
CA SER A 205 -31.57 5.29 23.11
C SER A 205 -30.56 4.60 22.18
N PRO A 206 -30.68 4.77 20.85
CA PRO A 206 -29.77 4.15 19.90
C PRO A 206 -28.37 4.77 19.98
N VAL A 207 -27.34 3.95 19.73
CA VAL A 207 -25.95 4.41 19.65
C VAL A 207 -25.76 5.22 18.36
N LYS A 208 -25.32 6.47 18.49
CA LYS A 208 -24.93 7.30 17.34
C LYS A 208 -23.51 6.95 16.91
N ALA A 209 -23.36 6.26 15.78
CA ALA A 209 -22.07 5.81 15.27
C ALA A 209 -21.74 6.35 13.87
N ARG A 210 -20.45 6.63 13.60
CA ARG A 210 -19.98 7.02 12.26
C ARG A 210 -18.61 6.45 11.90
N ALA A 211 -18.47 6.05 10.64
CA ALA A 211 -17.24 5.49 10.07
C ALA A 211 -16.53 6.50 9.16
N TYR A 212 -15.21 6.65 9.32
CA TYR A 212 -14.34 7.46 8.46
C TYR A 212 -13.29 6.60 7.77
N TYR A 213 -13.33 6.56 6.45
CA TYR A 213 -12.45 5.74 5.62
C TYR A 213 -12.19 6.41 4.26
N GLY A 214 -11.14 5.97 3.56
CA GLY A 214 -10.59 6.67 2.40
C GLY A 214 -11.52 6.80 1.19
N ASN A 215 -12.55 5.97 1.12
CA ASN A 215 -13.56 5.95 0.05
C ASN A 215 -14.96 6.33 0.55
N MET A 216 -15.06 7.04 1.69
CA MET A 216 -16.34 7.63 2.11
C MET A 216 -16.72 8.80 1.20
N ASP A 217 -17.97 9.25 1.31
CA ASP A 217 -18.47 10.40 0.58
C ASP A 217 -17.62 11.67 0.85
N GLY A 218 -17.13 12.28 -0.23
CA GLY A 218 -16.22 13.41 -0.16
C GLY A 218 -16.85 14.67 0.45
N LYS A 219 -18.10 14.98 0.08
CA LYS A 219 -18.85 16.12 0.63
C LYS A 219 -19.09 15.95 2.13
N GLN A 220 -19.53 14.77 2.54
CA GLN A 220 -19.72 14.46 3.96
C GLN A 220 -18.40 14.54 4.72
N ARG A 221 -17.32 14.02 4.16
CA ARG A 221 -15.98 14.11 4.77
C ARG A 221 -15.57 15.56 4.99
N GLN A 222 -15.68 16.40 3.97
CA GLN A 222 -15.27 17.81 4.04
C GLN A 222 -16.12 18.57 5.06
N LYS A 223 -17.43 18.32 5.10
CA LYS A 223 -18.34 18.88 6.10
C LYS A 223 -17.92 18.48 7.52
N ASP A 224 -17.72 17.19 7.77
CA ASP A 224 -17.36 16.67 9.09
C ASP A 224 -15.99 17.19 9.56
N PHE A 225 -15.02 17.29 8.65
CA PHE A 225 -13.65 17.71 8.95
C PHE A 225 -13.49 19.24 9.04
N SER A 226 -14.49 20.01 8.62
CA SER A 226 -14.50 21.47 8.80
C SER A 226 -14.58 21.86 10.28
N ASN A 227 -15.27 21.05 11.09
CA ASN A 227 -15.30 21.18 12.55
C ASN A 227 -15.50 19.78 13.17
N ILE A 228 -14.38 19.11 13.42
CA ILE A 228 -14.38 17.75 13.95
C ILE A 228 -14.89 17.69 15.39
N ASP A 229 -14.62 18.72 16.20
CA ASP A 229 -15.00 18.78 17.60
C ASP A 229 -16.53 18.79 17.77
N VAL A 230 -17.23 19.60 16.97
CA VAL A 230 -18.69 19.62 16.95
C VAL A 230 -19.24 18.29 16.42
N THR A 231 -18.71 17.83 15.28
CA THR A 231 -19.24 16.64 14.61
C THR A 231 -19.08 15.39 15.45
N TRP A 232 -17.90 15.17 16.04
CA TRP A 232 -17.64 14.01 16.90
C TRP A 232 -18.23 14.18 18.30
N GLY A 233 -18.40 15.42 18.77
CA GLY A 233 -19.05 15.73 20.05
C GLY A 233 -20.51 15.27 20.14
N GLU A 234 -21.18 15.05 19.00
CA GLU A 234 -22.55 14.52 18.94
C GLU A 234 -22.62 12.98 18.86
N LEU A 235 -21.48 12.30 18.67
CA LEU A 235 -21.42 10.86 18.42
C LEU A 235 -21.07 10.07 19.68
N ASP A 236 -21.68 8.90 19.82
CA ASP A 236 -21.35 7.92 20.86
C ASP A 236 -20.21 7.00 20.42
N CYS A 237 -20.10 6.75 19.10
CA CYS A 237 -19.09 5.87 18.52
C CYS A 237 -18.50 6.46 17.25
N VAL A 238 -17.17 6.47 17.15
CA VAL A 238 -16.48 6.77 15.89
C VAL A 238 -15.57 5.61 15.54
N ALA A 239 -15.49 5.24 14.27
CA ALA A 239 -14.47 4.31 13.81
C ALA A 239 -13.73 4.89 12.61
N TYR A 240 -12.41 4.80 12.59
CA TYR A 240 -11.64 5.40 11.50
C TYR A 240 -10.35 4.67 11.12
N THR A 241 -9.96 4.85 9.85
CA THR A 241 -8.65 4.43 9.34
C THR A 241 -7.66 5.59 9.34
N ASN A 242 -6.46 5.37 8.79
CA ASN A 242 -5.45 6.40 8.50
C ASN A 242 -5.90 7.51 7.53
N THR A 243 -7.19 7.57 7.22
CA THR A 243 -7.85 8.57 6.38
C THR A 243 -8.52 9.66 7.20
N VAL A 244 -8.65 9.49 8.52
CA VAL A 244 -8.61 10.63 9.43
C VAL A 244 -7.15 11.08 9.42
N GLU A 245 -6.90 12.05 8.56
CA GLU A 245 -5.59 12.40 8.03
C GLU A 245 -4.73 13.15 9.06
N ALA A 246 -3.47 13.43 8.71
CA ALA A 246 -2.75 14.50 9.40
C ALA A 246 -3.52 15.81 9.26
N GLY A 247 -3.60 16.50 10.38
CA GLY A 247 -4.31 17.76 10.55
C GLY A 247 -5.78 17.69 10.96
N ILE A 248 -6.29 16.49 11.27
CA ILE A 248 -7.53 16.35 12.04
C ILE A 248 -7.15 15.99 13.48
N SER A 249 -7.66 16.74 14.46
CA SER A 249 -7.41 16.52 15.88
C SER A 249 -8.69 16.84 16.65
N PHE A 250 -9.14 15.90 17.47
CA PHE A 250 -10.32 16.07 18.32
C PHE A 250 -9.85 16.45 19.73
N GLU A 251 -10.22 17.66 20.14
CA GLU A 251 -9.69 18.37 21.32
C GLU A 251 -10.72 18.49 22.46
N VAL A 252 -11.96 18.06 22.26
CA VAL A 252 -12.99 18.13 23.31
C VAL A 252 -12.64 17.20 24.47
N THR A 253 -12.42 17.80 25.64
CA THR A 253 -12.05 17.10 26.87
C THR A 253 -13.18 16.24 27.42
N GLY A 254 -12.85 15.05 27.92
CA GLY A 254 -13.77 14.15 28.62
C GLY A 254 -14.88 13.55 27.76
N HIS A 255 -14.80 13.65 26.43
CA HIS A 255 -15.86 13.15 25.54
C HIS A 255 -15.79 11.64 25.31
N PHE A 256 -14.67 11.10 24.82
CA PHE A 256 -14.53 9.66 24.59
C PHE A 256 -13.94 8.96 25.81
N ASP A 257 -14.63 7.94 26.34
CA ASP A 257 -14.17 7.17 27.49
C ASP A 257 -13.00 6.23 27.13
N ILE A 258 -12.91 5.78 25.87
CA ILE A 258 -11.88 4.84 25.43
C ILE A 258 -11.56 4.95 23.94
N VAL A 259 -10.27 4.81 23.60
CA VAL A 259 -9.81 4.56 22.22
C VAL A 259 -9.31 3.13 22.10
N ILE A 260 -9.80 2.41 21.09
CA ILE A 260 -9.48 0.99 20.85
C ILE A 260 -8.90 0.83 19.44
N ALA A 261 -7.59 0.61 19.36
CA ALA A 261 -6.92 0.23 18.12
C ALA A 261 -6.98 -1.28 17.89
N ILE A 262 -7.41 -1.68 16.69
CA ILE A 262 -7.47 -3.08 16.25
C ILE A 262 -6.67 -3.20 14.94
N THR A 263 -5.51 -3.85 15.01
CA THR A 263 -4.61 -3.95 13.85
C THR A 263 -4.05 -5.35 13.64
N ASN A 264 -3.89 -5.72 12.37
CA ASN A 264 -3.08 -6.85 11.97
C ASN A 264 -1.61 -6.41 11.91
N ILE A 265 -0.71 -7.18 12.50
CA ILE A 265 0.74 -6.93 12.45
C ILE A 265 1.25 -7.04 11.00
N ALA A 266 0.67 -7.91 10.19
CA ALA A 266 0.96 -8.00 8.75
C ALA A 266 0.14 -6.97 7.96
N THR A 267 0.34 -5.68 8.24
CA THR A 267 -0.32 -4.56 7.56
C THR A 267 0.65 -3.79 6.67
N PRO A 268 0.20 -3.29 5.50
CA PRO A 268 1.01 -2.38 4.69
C PRO A 268 1.07 -0.95 5.28
N VAL A 269 0.26 -0.65 6.31
CA VAL A 269 0.24 0.66 6.95
C VAL A 269 1.47 0.84 7.83
N HIS A 270 2.15 1.98 7.68
CA HIS A 270 3.30 2.33 8.51
C HIS A 270 2.91 2.48 9.98
N VAL A 271 3.76 2.03 10.89
CA VAL A 271 3.51 2.02 12.34
C VAL A 271 3.26 3.42 12.91
N GLU A 272 3.95 4.43 12.39
CA GLU A 272 3.73 5.84 12.73
C GLU A 272 2.29 6.28 12.45
N ALA A 273 1.69 5.83 11.34
CA ALA A 273 0.32 6.21 11.02
C ALA A 273 -0.68 5.64 12.06
N LEU A 274 -0.45 4.43 12.57
CA LEU A 274 -1.26 3.87 13.64
C LEU A 274 -1.05 4.61 14.97
N ALA A 275 0.20 4.96 15.30
CA ALA A 275 0.49 5.75 16.49
C ALA A 275 -0.18 7.13 16.42
N GLN A 276 -0.11 7.80 15.27
CA GLN A 276 -0.81 9.07 15.04
C GLN A 276 -2.32 8.90 15.16
N MET A 277 -2.91 7.84 14.58
CA MET A 277 -4.34 7.55 14.69
C MET A 277 -4.78 7.39 16.15
N LEU A 278 -3.99 6.70 16.98
CA LEU A 278 -4.31 6.48 18.40
C LEU A 278 -4.46 7.79 19.20
N TYR A 279 -3.70 8.82 18.82
CA TYR A 279 -3.68 10.13 19.48
C TYR A 279 -4.41 11.23 18.70
N ARG A 280 -5.31 10.87 17.76
CA ARG A 280 -6.22 11.85 17.13
C ARG A 280 -7.28 12.35 18.10
N ILE A 281 -7.62 11.55 19.09
CA ILE A 281 -8.42 11.95 20.25
C ILE A 281 -7.41 12.24 21.35
N ARG A 282 -7.22 13.52 21.65
CA ARG A 282 -6.16 13.98 22.56
C ARG A 282 -6.46 13.61 23.99
N ASP A 283 -7.60 14.05 24.49
CA ASP A 283 -8.03 13.71 25.84
C ASP A 283 -8.85 12.43 25.83
N CYS A 284 -8.25 11.35 26.34
CA CYS A 284 -8.94 10.10 26.57
C CYS A 284 -8.27 9.36 27.74
N PRO A 285 -9.03 8.93 28.76
CA PRO A 285 -8.46 8.34 29.96
C PRO A 285 -7.95 6.90 29.76
N ARG A 286 -8.36 6.22 28.69
CA ARG A 286 -8.03 4.81 28.46
C ARG A 286 -7.79 4.50 26.99
N ARG A 287 -6.68 3.81 26.70
CA ARG A 287 -6.31 3.39 25.34
C ARG A 287 -5.98 1.91 25.32
N ILE A 288 -6.60 1.16 24.40
CA ILE A 288 -6.32 -0.26 24.15
C ILE A 288 -5.75 -0.42 22.75
N VAL A 289 -4.64 -1.13 22.62
CA VAL A 289 -4.07 -1.58 21.36
C VAL A 289 -4.18 -3.10 21.28
N SER A 290 -5.12 -3.57 20.46
CA SER A 290 -5.29 -4.97 20.13
C SER A 290 -4.54 -5.32 18.84
N VAL A 291 -3.53 -6.16 18.99
CA VAL A 291 -2.70 -6.66 17.90
C VAL A 291 -3.02 -8.12 17.63
N PHE A 292 -3.05 -8.48 16.35
CA PHE A 292 -3.20 -9.87 15.92
C PHE A 292 -2.35 -10.16 14.70
N TYR A 293 -1.98 -11.42 14.52
CA TYR A 293 -1.28 -11.85 13.31
C TYR A 293 -2.22 -12.67 12.43
N GLN A 294 -2.49 -12.16 11.24
CA GLN A 294 -3.12 -12.92 10.18
C GLN A 294 -2.30 -12.76 8.91
N LYS A 295 -1.82 -13.87 8.36
CA LYS A 295 -0.91 -13.85 7.20
C LYS A 295 -1.59 -13.17 6.01
N ASN A 296 -1.15 -11.96 5.68
CA ASN A 296 -1.58 -11.19 4.52
C ASN A 296 -0.36 -10.98 3.61
N SER A 297 -0.19 -11.84 2.61
CA SER A 297 0.89 -11.86 1.62
C SER A 297 2.33 -12.04 2.18
N ASN A 298 3.23 -12.63 1.38
CA ASN A 298 4.62 -12.87 1.76
C ASN A 298 5.53 -11.64 1.55
N GLU A 299 5.06 -10.57 0.89
CA GLU A 299 5.93 -9.47 0.44
C GLU A 299 6.39 -8.51 1.54
N LEU A 300 5.68 -8.44 2.67
CA LEU A 300 5.94 -7.49 3.75
C LEU A 300 7.17 -7.83 4.61
N PHE A 301 7.70 -9.06 4.54
CA PHE A 301 8.77 -9.54 5.42
C PHE A 301 10.16 -9.60 4.77
N ARG A 302 10.40 -8.79 3.73
CA ARG A 302 11.73 -8.70 3.11
C ARG A 302 12.76 -8.11 4.08
N PRO A 303 14.06 -8.45 3.95
CA PRO A 303 15.11 -7.89 4.79
C PRO A 303 15.14 -6.35 4.69
N PRO A 304 15.17 -5.61 5.83
CA PRO A 304 15.13 -4.16 5.81
C PRO A 304 16.46 -3.49 5.46
N GLY A 305 17.59 -4.20 5.46
CA GLY A 305 18.91 -3.59 5.27
C GLY A 305 19.02 -2.79 3.96
N ARG A 306 19.59 -1.58 4.03
CA ARG A 306 19.78 -0.67 2.88
C ARG A 306 20.50 -1.36 1.73
N GLU A 307 21.56 -2.12 2.03
CA GLU A 307 22.29 -2.86 0.99
C GLU A 307 21.49 -4.01 0.40
N ASN A 308 20.62 -4.66 1.18
CA ASN A 308 19.71 -5.67 0.62
C ASN A 308 18.72 -5.02 -0.35
N ILE A 309 18.18 -3.86 0.01
CA ILE A 309 17.27 -3.10 -0.87
C ILE A 309 18.01 -2.65 -2.13
N ARG A 310 19.22 -2.09 -1.99
CA ARG A 310 20.06 -1.67 -3.11
C ARG A 310 20.37 -2.84 -4.04
N ALA A 311 20.76 -4.00 -3.51
CA ALA A 311 21.01 -5.21 -4.28
C ALA A 311 19.75 -5.72 -4.99
N GLU A 312 18.60 -5.76 -4.30
CA GLU A 312 17.31 -6.12 -4.90
C GLU A 312 16.97 -5.21 -6.08
N LEU A 313 17.11 -3.89 -5.89
CA LEU A 313 16.82 -2.91 -6.93
C LEU A 313 17.83 -2.98 -8.09
N ALA A 314 19.12 -3.22 -7.82
CA ALA A 314 20.15 -3.41 -8.84
C ALA A 314 19.85 -4.65 -9.70
N SER A 315 19.38 -5.73 -9.06
CA SER A 315 18.98 -6.96 -9.75
C SER A 315 17.66 -6.86 -10.54
N ALA A 316 16.85 -5.81 -10.32
CA ALA A 316 15.58 -5.64 -10.99
C ALA A 316 15.76 -5.35 -12.51
N ARG A 317 14.73 -5.55 -13.32
CA ARG A 317 14.75 -5.08 -14.72
C ARG A 317 14.51 -3.56 -14.76
N PRO A 318 14.98 -2.85 -15.80
CA PRO A 318 14.69 -1.42 -15.96
C PRO A 318 13.18 -1.10 -15.91
N ASN A 319 12.35 -1.98 -16.48
CA ASN A 319 10.89 -1.83 -16.46
C ASN A 319 10.22 -2.22 -15.13
N ASN A 320 10.94 -2.95 -14.27
CA ASN A 320 10.46 -3.35 -12.95
C ASN A 320 10.94 -2.41 -11.84
N LEU A 321 11.74 -1.40 -12.18
CA LEU A 321 12.11 -0.35 -11.23
C LEU A 321 10.88 0.47 -10.87
N PRO A 322 10.76 0.87 -9.60
CA PRO A 322 9.79 1.88 -9.18
C PRO A 322 9.90 3.14 -10.03
N THR A 323 8.76 3.74 -10.39
CA THR A 323 8.69 4.97 -11.20
C THR A 323 9.60 6.07 -10.65
N ALA A 324 9.66 6.21 -9.31
CA ALA A 324 10.46 7.21 -8.61
C ALA A 324 11.97 7.13 -8.90
N ILE A 325 12.49 5.94 -9.25
CA ILE A 325 13.92 5.72 -9.53
C ILE A 325 14.16 5.18 -10.94
N LYS A 326 13.16 5.28 -11.82
CA LYS A 326 13.29 4.80 -13.19
C LYS A 326 14.24 5.71 -13.96
N GLY A 327 15.32 5.14 -14.48
CA GLY A 327 16.40 5.88 -15.16
C GLY A 327 17.61 6.21 -14.27
N HIS A 328 17.56 5.86 -12.99
CA HIS A 328 18.65 6.08 -12.02
C HIS A 328 19.60 4.87 -11.94
N ARG A 329 20.23 4.56 -13.07
CA ARG A 329 21.23 3.50 -13.16
C ARG A 329 22.44 4.02 -13.90
N GLU A 330 23.60 3.73 -13.32
CA GLU A 330 24.90 4.00 -13.90
C GLU A 330 25.57 2.67 -14.24
N TRP A 331 26.38 2.70 -15.28
CA TRP A 331 27.21 1.57 -15.64
C TRP A 331 28.44 1.53 -14.74
N ASP A 332 28.62 0.46 -13.96
CA ASP A 332 29.84 0.22 -13.19
C ASP A 332 30.78 -0.70 -13.99
N SER A 333 31.86 -0.12 -14.48
CA SER A 333 32.87 -0.83 -15.28
C SER A 333 33.71 -1.80 -14.45
N ASN A 334 33.85 -1.59 -13.14
CA ASN A 334 34.67 -2.45 -12.27
C ASN A 334 33.98 -3.78 -11.94
N VAL A 335 32.65 -3.74 -11.80
CA VAL A 335 31.83 -4.91 -11.45
C VAL A 335 30.99 -5.40 -12.64
N VAL A 336 31.19 -4.80 -13.82
CA VAL A 336 30.53 -5.14 -15.10
C VAL A 336 29.01 -5.26 -14.95
N SER A 337 28.39 -4.30 -14.26
CA SER A 337 26.95 -4.33 -14.00
C SER A 337 26.34 -2.93 -13.90
N TYR A 338 25.04 -2.84 -14.13
CA TYR A 338 24.29 -1.62 -13.82
C TYR A 338 24.21 -1.47 -12.31
N LYS A 339 24.94 -0.50 -11.77
CA LYS A 339 24.79 -0.05 -10.39
C LYS A 339 23.65 0.95 -10.36
N ILE A 340 22.86 0.90 -9.31
CA ILE A 340 21.96 2.01 -9.04
C ILE A 340 22.81 3.19 -8.62
N ASP A 341 22.56 4.33 -9.26
CA ASP A 341 23.30 5.56 -9.00
C ASP A 341 23.16 5.99 -7.52
N GLU A 342 23.99 6.93 -7.10
CA GLU A 342 23.94 7.50 -5.75
C GLU A 342 23.17 8.82 -5.73
N SER A 343 22.21 8.97 -6.64
CA SER A 343 21.40 10.17 -6.72
C SER A 343 20.52 10.34 -5.47
N PRO A 344 20.14 11.59 -5.16
CA PRO A 344 19.19 11.88 -4.11
C PRO A 344 17.88 11.09 -4.19
N ALA A 345 17.36 10.91 -5.40
CA ALA A 345 16.14 10.15 -5.67
C ALA A 345 16.28 8.69 -5.20
N VAL A 346 17.39 8.03 -5.54
CA VAL A 346 17.66 6.64 -5.13
C VAL A 346 17.83 6.52 -3.63
N ILE A 347 18.67 7.36 -3.03
CA ILE A 347 18.95 7.30 -1.59
C ILE A 347 17.63 7.45 -0.83
N THR A 348 16.81 8.42 -1.22
CA THR A 348 15.51 8.66 -0.61
C THR A 348 14.55 7.49 -0.77
N PHE A 349 14.50 6.89 -1.97
CA PHE A 349 13.67 5.70 -2.20
C PHE A 349 14.11 4.52 -1.31
N ILE A 350 15.42 4.29 -1.19
CA ILE A 350 15.98 3.25 -0.31
C ILE A 350 15.61 3.54 1.15
N GLU A 351 15.70 4.78 1.61
CA GLU A 351 15.29 5.19 2.96
C GLU A 351 13.79 4.95 3.22
N VAL A 352 12.92 5.27 2.27
CA VAL A 352 11.48 5.03 2.36
C VAL A 352 11.17 3.52 2.45
N GLU A 353 11.78 2.72 1.58
CA GLU A 353 11.58 1.26 1.59
C GLU A 353 12.21 0.61 2.83
N HIS A 354 13.34 1.13 3.32
CA HIS A 354 13.97 0.73 4.57
C HIS A 354 13.02 0.93 5.75
N GLN A 355 12.44 2.13 5.91
CA GLN A 355 11.48 2.42 6.97
C GLN A 355 10.23 1.55 6.87
N LYS A 356 9.69 1.36 5.67
CA LYS A 356 8.55 0.49 5.42
C LYS A 356 8.81 -0.95 5.86
N ARG A 357 9.96 -1.53 5.49
CA ARG A 357 10.36 -2.90 5.90
C ARG A 357 10.64 -3.00 7.39
N LEU A 358 11.26 -1.99 7.99
CA LEU A 358 11.46 -1.91 9.43
C LEU A 358 10.12 -1.88 10.19
N SER A 359 9.19 -1.05 9.73
CA SER A 359 7.84 -0.95 10.27
C SER A 359 7.10 -2.29 10.18
N ALA A 360 7.21 -3.01 9.06
CA ALA A 360 6.56 -4.31 8.91
C ALA A 360 7.21 -5.40 9.78
N ARG A 361 8.54 -5.41 9.87
CA ARG A 361 9.30 -6.45 10.59
C ARG A 361 9.25 -6.28 12.10
N TYR A 362 9.34 -5.05 12.59
CA TYR A 362 9.42 -4.71 14.01
C TYR A 362 8.20 -3.92 14.47
N PHE A 363 7.03 -4.23 13.90
CA PHE A 363 5.81 -3.43 14.07
C PHE A 363 5.45 -3.18 15.55
N ILE A 364 5.39 -4.23 16.38
CA ILE A 364 5.02 -4.12 17.79
C ILE A 364 6.08 -3.31 18.55
N GLU A 365 7.35 -3.66 18.39
CA GLU A 365 8.47 -3.01 19.08
C GLU A 365 8.53 -1.51 18.77
N LYS A 366 8.40 -1.16 17.48
CA LYS A 366 8.34 0.24 17.06
C LYS A 366 7.10 0.95 17.60
N LEU A 367 5.92 0.32 17.56
CA LEU A 367 4.70 0.93 18.10
C LEU A 367 4.84 1.22 19.60
N CYS A 368 5.34 0.26 20.37
CA CYS A 368 5.63 0.45 21.79
C CYS A 368 6.63 1.59 22.01
N SER A 369 7.69 1.66 21.21
CA SER A 369 8.70 2.72 21.31
C SER A 369 8.12 4.11 21.04
N LEU A 370 7.27 4.23 20.00
CA LEU A 370 6.61 5.50 19.65
C LEU A 370 5.59 5.95 20.70
N ILE A 371 4.91 5.01 21.35
CA ILE A 371 3.98 5.32 22.44
C ILE A 371 4.75 5.68 23.70
N ALA A 372 5.80 4.93 24.06
CA ALA A 372 6.63 5.22 25.23
C ALA A 372 7.34 6.58 25.10
N SER A 373 7.71 7.00 23.88
CA SER A 373 8.35 8.30 23.66
C SER A 373 7.43 9.48 23.97
N THR A 374 6.11 9.30 24.04
CA THR A 374 5.18 10.35 24.49
C THR A 374 5.11 10.47 26.01
N GLY A 375 5.80 9.61 26.76
CA GLY A 375 5.74 9.52 28.22
C GLY A 375 4.66 8.56 28.74
N ALA A 376 3.86 7.96 27.85
CA ALA A 376 2.86 6.98 28.24
C ALA A 376 3.50 5.66 28.73
N SER A 377 2.93 5.10 29.78
CA SER A 377 3.29 3.76 30.26
C SER A 377 2.61 2.68 29.41
N LEU A 378 3.24 1.51 29.30
CA LEU A 378 2.74 0.38 28.53
C LEU A 378 2.37 -0.76 29.46
N GLN A 379 1.17 -1.30 29.31
CA GLN A 379 0.70 -2.44 30.10
C GLN A 379 0.22 -3.57 29.20
N LEU A 380 0.81 -4.76 29.32
CA LEU A 380 0.28 -5.94 28.64
C LEU A 380 -0.86 -6.56 29.46
N ILE A 381 -2.04 -6.67 28.86
CA ILE A 381 -3.22 -7.27 29.50
C ILE A 381 -3.39 -8.71 29.02
N LYS A 382 -3.61 -9.61 29.99
CA LYS A 382 -4.02 -10.98 29.73
C LYS A 382 -5.51 -11.02 29.42
N MET A 383 -5.85 -11.76 28.37
CA MET A 383 -7.24 -12.01 28.02
C MET A 383 -7.91 -12.86 29.11
N ASP A 384 -9.15 -12.53 29.50
CA ASP A 384 -9.95 -13.42 30.35
C ASP A 384 -10.27 -14.71 29.57
N GLU A 385 -9.92 -15.87 30.11
CA GLU A 385 -10.14 -17.18 29.49
C GLU A 385 -11.37 -17.92 30.05
N SER A 386 -12.21 -17.25 30.84
CA SER A 386 -13.47 -17.81 31.32
C SER A 386 -14.39 -18.22 30.17
N ARG A 387 -15.06 -19.38 30.30
CA ARG A 387 -15.87 -19.98 29.21
C ARG A 387 -16.95 -19.04 28.69
N GLY A 388 -17.61 -18.28 29.57
CA GLY A 388 -18.62 -17.30 29.20
C GLY A 388 -18.06 -16.17 28.33
N VAL A 389 -16.87 -15.65 28.68
CA VAL A 389 -16.19 -14.60 27.92
C VAL A 389 -15.65 -15.13 26.59
N ILE A 390 -15.18 -16.38 26.52
CA ILE A 390 -14.83 -17.05 25.25
C ILE A 390 -16.04 -17.07 24.30
N GLY A 391 -17.21 -17.48 24.79
CA GLY A 391 -18.45 -17.54 24.00
C GLY A 391 -18.84 -16.17 23.43
N ASN A 392 -18.86 -15.15 24.30
CA ASN A 392 -19.21 -13.78 23.92
C ASN A 392 -18.23 -13.18 22.91
N ARG A 393 -16.91 -13.39 23.08
CA ARG A 393 -15.91 -12.95 22.10
C ARG A 393 -16.12 -13.55 20.72
N LYS A 394 -16.35 -14.87 20.65
CA LYS A 394 -16.60 -15.58 19.39
C LYS A 394 -17.87 -15.06 18.72
N LYS A 395 -18.93 -14.83 19.49
CA LYS A 395 -20.18 -14.22 19.01
C LYS A 395 -19.92 -12.83 18.42
N VAL A 396 -19.23 -11.95 19.16
CA VAL A 396 -18.94 -10.59 18.71
C VAL A 396 -18.13 -10.58 17.42
N ARG A 397 -17.10 -11.42 17.32
CA ARG A 397 -16.27 -11.57 16.11
C ARG A 397 -17.10 -12.02 14.91
N ASN A 398 -17.97 -13.01 15.10
CA ASN A 398 -18.79 -13.55 14.01
C ASN A 398 -19.79 -12.51 13.50
N GLU A 399 -20.43 -11.75 14.40
CA GLU A 399 -21.33 -10.67 14.02
C GLU A 399 -20.62 -9.60 13.18
N VAL A 400 -19.46 -9.10 13.63
CA VAL A 400 -18.67 -8.12 12.85
C VAL A 400 -18.21 -8.71 11.52
N ARG A 401 -17.85 -9.99 11.49
CA ARG A 401 -17.46 -10.68 10.26
C ARG A 401 -18.63 -10.80 9.28
N VAL A 402 -19.85 -11.01 9.75
CA VAL A 402 -21.06 -11.02 8.91
C VAL A 402 -21.28 -9.64 8.30
N GLU A 403 -21.24 -8.57 9.10
CA GLU A 403 -21.36 -7.19 8.57
C GLU A 403 -20.28 -6.89 7.52
N ALA A 404 -19.03 -7.28 7.81
CA ALA A 404 -17.92 -7.10 6.88
C ALA A 404 -18.11 -7.86 5.55
N LEU A 405 -18.75 -9.03 5.57
CA LEU A 405 -19.08 -9.78 4.36
C LEU A 405 -20.20 -9.10 3.57
N VAL A 406 -21.26 -8.64 4.25
CA VAL A 406 -22.36 -7.89 3.62
C VAL A 406 -21.79 -6.65 2.92
N ILE A 407 -20.99 -5.85 3.63
CA ILE A 407 -20.32 -4.66 3.09
C ILE A 407 -19.51 -4.99 1.83
N LYS A 408 -18.71 -6.05 1.85
CA LYS A 408 -17.90 -6.44 0.67
C LYS A 408 -18.78 -6.85 -0.50
N GLU A 409 -19.82 -7.64 -0.24
CA GLU A 409 -20.73 -8.10 -1.28
C GLU A 409 -21.51 -6.94 -1.91
N THR A 410 -21.91 -5.95 -1.12
CA THR A 410 -22.53 -4.70 -1.60
C THR A 410 -21.54 -3.85 -2.40
N ASP A 411 -20.30 -3.69 -1.92
CA ASP A 411 -19.27 -2.94 -2.67
C ASP A 411 -18.97 -3.60 -4.03
N PHE A 412 -18.90 -4.95 -4.09
CA PHE A 412 -18.69 -5.66 -5.35
C PHE A 412 -19.84 -5.47 -6.33
N ASP A 413 -21.07 -5.50 -5.82
CA ASP A 413 -22.26 -5.27 -6.64
C ASP A 413 -22.32 -3.84 -7.16
N ALA A 414 -22.02 -2.86 -6.31
CA ALA A 414 -21.97 -1.44 -6.68
C ALA A 414 -20.90 -1.15 -7.75
N ILE A 415 -19.73 -1.80 -7.69
CA ILE A 415 -18.71 -1.69 -8.75
C ILE A 415 -19.22 -2.34 -10.04
N ALA A 416 -19.80 -3.53 -9.95
CA ALA A 416 -20.30 -4.29 -11.09
C ALA A 416 -21.50 -3.61 -11.80
N THR A 417 -22.21 -2.71 -11.13
CA THR A 417 -23.36 -1.97 -11.68
C THR A 417 -23.08 -0.50 -11.94
N SER A 418 -21.90 0.01 -11.54
CA SER A 418 -21.50 1.40 -11.77
C SER A 418 -21.34 1.72 -13.25
N ARG A 419 -21.54 3.00 -13.61
CA ARG A 419 -21.33 3.51 -14.97
C ARG A 419 -19.88 3.34 -15.42
N ASN A 420 -19.69 3.14 -16.72
CA ASN A 420 -18.36 3.24 -17.33
C ASN A 420 -17.95 4.71 -17.37
N LEU A 421 -16.66 4.98 -17.13
CA LEU A 421 -16.06 6.30 -17.26
C LEU A 421 -15.17 6.32 -18.50
N ASP A 422 -15.04 7.48 -19.12
CA ASP A 422 -13.94 7.74 -20.05
C ASP A 422 -12.66 8.17 -19.30
N LEU A 423 -11.57 8.41 -20.05
CA LEU A 423 -10.28 8.79 -19.47
C LEU A 423 -10.32 10.16 -18.78
N GLU A 424 -11.02 11.12 -19.37
CA GLU A 424 -11.09 12.50 -18.87
C GLU A 424 -11.92 12.56 -17.58
N GLU A 425 -13.08 11.91 -17.58
CA GLU A 425 -13.92 11.76 -16.39
C GLU A 425 -13.16 11.06 -15.25
N ALA A 426 -12.42 9.99 -15.56
CA ALA A 426 -11.65 9.27 -14.56
C ALA A 426 -10.49 10.11 -14.00
N GLU A 427 -9.81 10.90 -14.83
CA GLU A 427 -8.78 11.84 -14.38
C GLU A 427 -9.37 12.94 -13.50
N ASN A 428 -10.50 13.52 -13.89
CA ASN A 428 -11.22 14.52 -13.09
C ASN A 428 -11.64 13.94 -11.72
N LEU A 429 -12.29 12.78 -11.71
CA LEU A 429 -12.72 12.11 -10.48
C LEU A 429 -11.56 11.62 -9.62
N LYS A 430 -10.38 11.35 -10.19
CA LYS A 430 -9.20 10.95 -9.42
C LYS A 430 -8.77 12.06 -8.45
N PHE A 431 -8.96 13.32 -8.83
CA PHE A 431 -8.55 14.49 -8.05
C PHE A 431 -9.70 15.20 -7.31
N ASP A 432 -10.95 14.84 -7.62
CA ASP A 432 -12.15 15.35 -6.95
C ASP A 432 -12.19 14.95 -5.46
N GLN A 433 -12.36 15.97 -4.60
CA GLN A 433 -12.42 15.83 -3.14
C GLN A 433 -13.85 15.64 -2.64
N GLU A 434 -14.82 16.12 -3.39
CA GLU A 434 -16.25 15.97 -3.11
C GLU A 434 -16.80 14.70 -3.76
N ARG A 435 -15.90 13.82 -4.25
CA ARG A 435 -16.24 12.60 -4.97
C ARG A 435 -17.23 11.77 -4.17
N SER A 436 -18.35 11.46 -4.83
CA SER A 436 -19.41 10.66 -4.24
C SER A 436 -19.01 9.18 -4.12
N ILE A 437 -19.78 8.42 -3.33
CA ILE A 437 -19.61 6.95 -3.27
C ILE A 437 -19.83 6.30 -4.66
N PRO A 438 -20.91 6.63 -5.42
CA PRO A 438 -21.10 6.13 -6.78
C PRO A 438 -19.92 6.40 -7.71
N ASP A 439 -19.37 7.62 -7.71
CA ASP A 439 -18.21 7.96 -8.55
C ASP A 439 -16.96 7.19 -8.14
N THR A 440 -16.80 6.92 -6.84
CA THR A 440 -15.71 6.07 -6.36
C THR A 440 -15.86 4.61 -6.86
N MET A 441 -17.08 4.09 -6.98
CA MET A 441 -17.32 2.76 -7.55
C MET A 441 -17.09 2.73 -9.06
N ALA A 442 -17.54 3.77 -9.78
CA ALA A 442 -17.28 3.94 -11.21
C ALA A 442 -15.77 4.03 -11.50
N LEU A 443 -15.01 4.77 -10.69
CA LEU A 443 -13.56 4.87 -10.82
C LEU A 443 -12.86 3.53 -10.61
N LYS A 444 -13.32 2.71 -9.65
CA LYS A 444 -12.80 1.34 -9.48
C LYS A 444 -13.11 0.46 -10.71
N ARG A 445 -14.33 0.53 -11.24
CA ARG A 445 -14.72 -0.18 -12.48
C ARG A 445 -13.85 0.23 -13.65
N PHE A 446 -13.59 1.53 -13.82
CA PHE A 446 -12.70 2.06 -14.85
C PHE A 446 -11.27 1.51 -14.75
N TYR A 447 -10.67 1.50 -13.55
CA TYR A 447 -9.34 0.91 -13.38
C TYR A 447 -9.32 -0.59 -13.65
N MET A 448 -10.38 -1.32 -13.27
CA MET A 448 -10.51 -2.73 -13.64
C MET A 448 -10.60 -2.91 -15.16
N ARG A 449 -11.35 -2.05 -15.86
CA ARG A 449 -11.41 -2.07 -17.33
C ARG A 449 -10.05 -1.82 -17.97
N ASN A 450 -9.32 -0.82 -17.50
CA ASN A 450 -7.98 -0.52 -18.03
C ASN A 450 -6.98 -1.67 -17.85
N ILE A 451 -7.18 -2.50 -16.84
CA ILE A 451 -6.38 -3.70 -16.63
C ILE A 451 -6.88 -4.82 -17.54
N TYR A 452 -8.15 -5.23 -17.39
CA TYR A 452 -8.65 -6.50 -17.92
C TYR A 452 -9.37 -6.40 -19.28
N GLY A 453 -9.85 -5.22 -19.66
CA GLY A 453 -10.74 -5.00 -20.80
C GLY A 453 -10.42 -3.74 -21.61
N LYS A 454 -9.14 -3.32 -21.64
CA LYS A 454 -8.71 -2.05 -22.28
C LYS A 454 -9.18 -1.92 -23.74
N ASP A 455 -9.10 -3.02 -24.48
CA ASP A 455 -9.40 -3.06 -25.92
C ASP A 455 -10.75 -3.75 -26.20
N MET A 456 -11.60 -3.88 -25.17
CA MET A 456 -12.87 -4.61 -25.23
C MET A 456 -14.05 -3.65 -25.49
N ASP A 457 -14.97 -4.09 -26.35
CA ASP A 457 -16.25 -3.42 -26.58
C ASP A 457 -17.05 -3.29 -25.28
N ASP A 458 -17.77 -2.17 -25.12
CA ASP A 458 -18.54 -1.85 -23.92
C ASP A 458 -19.52 -2.96 -23.55
N LYS A 459 -20.22 -3.53 -24.52
CA LYS A 459 -21.23 -4.58 -24.27
C LYS A 459 -20.60 -5.87 -23.76
N ILE A 460 -19.41 -6.21 -24.27
CA ILE A 460 -18.66 -7.38 -23.82
C ILE A 460 -18.11 -7.13 -22.42
N TRP A 461 -17.57 -5.93 -22.18
CA TRP A 461 -17.08 -5.52 -20.86
C TRP A 461 -18.18 -5.54 -19.81
N ASP A 462 -19.37 -5.03 -20.12
CA ASP A 462 -20.48 -4.96 -19.19
C ASP A 462 -21.00 -6.36 -18.80
N ASN A 463 -21.00 -7.31 -19.73
CA ASN A 463 -21.31 -8.71 -19.43
C ASN A 463 -20.22 -9.39 -18.59
N LEU A 464 -18.95 -9.09 -18.87
CA LEU A 464 -17.80 -9.67 -18.17
C LEU A 464 -17.69 -9.14 -16.74
N CYS A 465 -17.79 -7.82 -16.55
CA CYS A 465 -17.58 -7.11 -15.28
C CYS A 465 -18.79 -7.23 -14.34
N ASN A 466 -19.30 -8.45 -14.18
CA ASN A 466 -20.34 -8.79 -13.21
C ASN A 466 -19.77 -8.95 -11.79
N LYS A 467 -20.66 -9.10 -10.81
CA LYS A 467 -20.29 -9.23 -9.39
C LYS A 467 -19.28 -10.36 -9.12
N LYS A 468 -19.41 -11.50 -9.81
CA LYS A 468 -18.51 -12.66 -9.65
C LYS A 468 -17.11 -12.31 -10.15
N PHE A 469 -17.02 -11.62 -11.30
CA PHE A 469 -15.76 -11.12 -11.84
C PHE A 469 -15.11 -10.12 -10.87
N VAL A 470 -15.86 -9.12 -10.41
CA VAL A 470 -15.34 -8.11 -9.47
C VAL A 470 -14.80 -8.77 -8.20
N LYS A 471 -15.55 -9.70 -7.60
CA LYS A 471 -15.14 -10.43 -6.40
C LYS A 471 -13.82 -11.19 -6.57
N HIS A 472 -13.62 -11.81 -7.73
CA HIS A 472 -12.41 -12.59 -8.01
C HIS A 472 -11.22 -11.69 -8.36
N PHE A 473 -11.43 -10.70 -9.22
CA PHE A 473 -10.36 -9.90 -9.84
C PHE A 473 -10.04 -8.57 -9.15
N SER A 474 -10.77 -8.22 -8.08
CA SER A 474 -10.43 -7.05 -7.23
C SER A 474 -9.23 -7.29 -6.31
N SER A 475 -8.78 -8.53 -6.14
CA SER A 475 -7.66 -8.85 -5.26
C SER A 475 -6.29 -8.65 -5.95
N PRO A 476 -5.24 -8.22 -5.24
CA PRO A 476 -3.94 -7.92 -5.84
C PRO A 476 -3.25 -9.12 -6.53
N GLU A 477 -3.49 -10.33 -6.04
CA GLU A 477 -2.89 -11.56 -6.55
C GLU A 477 -3.35 -11.89 -8.00
N PRO A 478 -4.66 -12.02 -8.28
CA PRO A 478 -5.19 -12.13 -9.65
C PRO A 478 -4.75 -11.00 -10.58
N GLN A 479 -4.72 -9.75 -10.10
CA GLN A 479 -4.25 -8.62 -10.89
C GLN A 479 -2.79 -8.80 -11.31
N LYS A 480 -1.92 -9.22 -10.38
CA LYS A 480 -0.51 -9.48 -10.65
C LYS A 480 -0.32 -10.64 -11.64
N HIS A 481 -1.10 -11.71 -11.50
CA HIS A 481 -1.09 -12.84 -12.43
C HIS A 481 -1.51 -12.41 -13.84
N PHE A 482 -2.60 -11.65 -13.95
CA PHE A 482 -3.10 -11.14 -15.21
C PHE A 482 -2.10 -10.23 -15.90
N LEU A 483 -1.53 -9.25 -15.18
CA LEU A 483 -0.57 -8.30 -15.77
C LEU A 483 0.65 -9.02 -16.36
N ARG A 484 1.15 -10.06 -15.69
CA ARG A 484 2.25 -10.90 -16.19
C ARG A 484 1.86 -11.66 -17.46
N LEU A 485 0.67 -12.27 -17.46
CA LEU A 485 0.15 -13.03 -18.60
C LEU A 485 -0.16 -12.12 -19.80
N SER A 486 -0.84 -11.00 -19.58
CA SER A 486 -1.15 -10.00 -20.61
C SER A 486 0.14 -9.48 -21.24
N HIS A 487 1.15 -9.15 -20.42
CA HIS A 487 2.46 -8.75 -20.93
C HIS A 487 3.11 -9.84 -21.80
N PHE A 488 3.03 -11.12 -21.38
CA PHE A 488 3.55 -12.25 -22.15
C PHE A 488 2.83 -12.41 -23.49
N ARG A 489 1.49 -12.39 -23.49
CA ARG A 489 0.67 -12.58 -24.68
C ARG A 489 0.76 -11.43 -25.69
N LYS A 490 1.10 -10.22 -25.26
CA LYS A 490 1.37 -9.10 -26.19
C LYS A 490 2.64 -9.29 -27.03
N GLN A 491 3.48 -10.28 -26.73
CA GLN A 491 4.74 -10.50 -27.45
C GLN A 491 4.61 -11.45 -28.63
N GLY A 492 3.53 -12.22 -28.73
CA GLY A 492 3.35 -13.19 -29.79
C GLY A 492 1.99 -13.88 -29.74
N TYR A 493 1.57 -14.43 -30.87
CA TYR A 493 0.25 -15.04 -31.05
C TYR A 493 0.13 -16.42 -30.39
N ASP A 494 1.24 -17.13 -30.21
CA ASP A 494 1.35 -18.40 -29.47
C ASP A 494 2.47 -18.34 -28.43
N GLU A 495 2.57 -19.37 -27.60
CA GLU A 495 3.59 -19.48 -26.54
C GLU A 495 5.02 -19.34 -27.07
N GLU A 496 5.34 -19.99 -28.19
CA GLU A 496 6.69 -19.99 -28.74
C GLU A 496 7.06 -18.61 -29.28
N SER A 497 6.16 -17.98 -30.04
CA SER A 497 6.32 -16.64 -30.58
C SER A 497 6.36 -15.59 -29.46
N ALA A 498 5.61 -15.80 -28.37
CA ALA A 498 5.65 -14.91 -27.21
C ALA A 498 6.98 -15.00 -26.45
N ILE A 499 7.54 -16.21 -26.29
CA ILE A 499 8.89 -16.40 -25.74
C ILE A 499 9.92 -15.74 -26.66
N LYS A 500 9.87 -15.98 -27.96
CA LYS A 500 10.77 -15.36 -28.95
C LYS A 500 10.64 -13.83 -28.98
N GLY A 501 9.43 -13.31 -28.87
CA GLY A 501 9.17 -11.86 -28.81
C GLY A 501 9.69 -11.23 -27.52
N LEU A 502 9.59 -11.94 -26.39
CA LEU A 502 10.27 -11.53 -25.16
C LEU A 502 11.78 -11.57 -25.29
N GLU A 503 12.34 -12.62 -25.87
CA GLU A 503 13.78 -12.72 -26.14
C GLU A 503 14.24 -11.59 -27.04
N ALA A 504 13.53 -11.30 -28.12
CA ALA A 504 13.84 -10.21 -29.04
C ALA A 504 13.74 -8.84 -28.36
N LYS A 505 12.77 -8.63 -27.46
CA LYS A 505 12.69 -7.39 -26.66
C LYS A 505 13.77 -7.30 -25.60
N ASP A 506 14.10 -8.41 -24.95
CA ASP A 506 15.18 -8.49 -23.98
C ASP A 506 16.53 -8.22 -24.71
N ILE A 507 16.69 -8.73 -25.95
CA ILE A 507 17.82 -8.45 -26.85
C ILE A 507 17.82 -6.99 -27.33
N ALA A 508 16.70 -6.43 -27.78
CA ALA A 508 16.65 -5.03 -28.23
C ALA A 508 16.88 -4.05 -27.07
N GLN A 509 16.37 -4.39 -25.88
CA GLN A 509 16.67 -3.66 -24.66
C GLN A 509 18.14 -3.80 -24.27
N TRP A 510 18.74 -4.97 -24.50
CA TRP A 510 20.19 -5.18 -24.41
C TRP A 510 20.93 -4.33 -25.44
N GLU A 511 20.52 -4.28 -26.70
CA GLU A 511 21.16 -3.51 -27.77
C GLU A 511 21.09 -2.01 -27.47
N ASP A 512 19.94 -1.47 -27.07
CA ASP A 512 19.80 -0.05 -26.67
C ASP A 512 20.66 0.28 -25.45
N SER A 513 20.68 -0.63 -24.46
CA SER A 513 21.55 -0.51 -23.27
C SER A 513 23.04 -0.60 -23.64
N HIS A 514 23.40 -1.48 -24.57
CA HIS A 514 24.75 -1.71 -25.06
C HIS A 514 25.22 -0.57 -25.98
N TYR A 515 24.32 0.03 -26.77
CA TYR A 515 24.62 1.18 -27.62
C TYR A 515 24.82 2.45 -26.78
N LYS A 516 24.01 2.64 -25.72
CA LYS A 516 24.22 3.68 -24.72
C LYS A 516 25.50 3.47 -23.92
N ALA A 517 25.84 2.21 -23.62
CA ALA A 517 27.10 1.85 -22.99
C ALA A 517 28.31 1.94 -23.93
N ARG A 518 28.13 1.94 -25.26
CA ARG A 518 29.22 1.99 -26.25
C ARG A 518 30.05 3.28 -26.21
N TYR A 519 29.63 4.29 -25.45
CA TYR A 519 30.46 5.45 -25.10
C TYR A 519 31.52 5.14 -24.01
N ASN A 520 31.44 4.00 -23.32
CA ASN A 520 32.41 3.50 -22.35
C ASN A 520 32.54 1.97 -22.49
N SER A 521 33.56 1.51 -23.24
CA SER A 521 33.79 0.15 -23.71
C SER A 521 33.91 -0.95 -22.63
N GLU A 522 33.36 -2.15 -22.87
CA GLU A 522 34.09 -3.42 -23.12
C GLU A 522 33.15 -4.65 -23.24
N LYS A 523 33.63 -5.71 -23.91
CA LYS A 523 32.88 -6.90 -24.35
C LYS A 523 32.29 -7.75 -23.21
N SER A 524 32.75 -7.59 -21.96
CA SER A 524 32.25 -8.30 -20.77
C SER A 524 30.87 -7.81 -20.30
N VAL A 525 30.52 -6.55 -20.63
CA VAL A 525 29.17 -5.96 -20.50
C VAL A 525 28.09 -6.90 -21.09
N ALA A 526 28.45 -7.60 -22.17
CA ALA A 526 27.53 -8.42 -22.95
C ALA A 526 27.13 -9.74 -22.27
N GLU A 527 27.98 -10.32 -21.42
CA GLU A 527 27.73 -11.64 -20.82
C GLU A 527 26.89 -11.56 -19.54
N ASP A 528 27.09 -10.54 -18.69
CA ASP A 528 26.36 -10.40 -17.40
C ASP A 528 24.96 -9.78 -17.57
N LEU A 529 24.76 -9.04 -18.67
CA LEU A 529 23.44 -8.59 -19.14
C LEU A 529 22.57 -9.73 -19.69
N HIS A 530 23.07 -10.97 -19.74
CA HIS A 530 22.25 -12.14 -20.05
C HIS A 530 21.29 -12.54 -18.90
N LYS A 531 20.80 -11.57 -18.14
CA LYS A 531 19.70 -11.72 -17.17
C LYS A 531 18.36 -11.57 -17.89
N SER A 532 18.16 -12.51 -18.83
CA SER A 532 16.94 -12.89 -19.57
C SER A 532 15.84 -13.36 -18.61
N TYR A 533 15.49 -12.58 -17.60
CA TYR A 533 14.56 -13.08 -16.61
C TYR A 533 13.13 -13.16 -17.19
N SER A 534 12.72 -12.44 -18.26
CA SER A 534 11.32 -12.57 -18.71
C SER A 534 11.12 -13.89 -19.44
N ALA A 535 11.89 -14.08 -20.50
CA ALA A 535 11.85 -15.29 -21.29
C ALA A 535 12.23 -16.51 -20.43
N ASN A 536 13.27 -16.43 -19.59
CA ASN A 536 13.67 -17.58 -18.77
C ASN A 536 12.61 -17.95 -17.72
N HIS A 537 11.88 -16.98 -17.14
CA HIS A 537 10.77 -17.33 -16.23
C HIS A 537 9.67 -18.08 -17.01
N TRP A 538 9.33 -17.65 -18.22
CA TRP A 538 8.32 -18.35 -19.03
C TRP A 538 8.81 -19.70 -19.58
N LYS A 539 10.09 -19.83 -19.94
CA LYS A 539 10.72 -21.11 -20.30
C LYS A 539 10.69 -22.10 -19.14
N VAL A 540 11.07 -21.66 -17.94
CA VAL A 540 11.02 -22.52 -16.75
C VAL A 540 9.58 -22.92 -16.44
N ILE A 541 8.62 -22.01 -16.54
CA ILE A 541 7.20 -22.35 -16.36
C ILE A 541 6.74 -23.38 -17.42
N ARG A 542 7.12 -23.21 -18.69
CA ARG A 542 6.86 -24.18 -19.76
C ARG A 542 7.47 -25.55 -19.44
N GLU A 543 8.75 -25.58 -19.07
CA GLU A 543 9.48 -26.81 -18.76
C GLU A 543 8.89 -27.54 -17.55
N LEU A 544 8.42 -26.81 -16.53
CA LEU A 544 7.73 -27.39 -15.37
C LEU A 544 6.44 -28.14 -15.77
N PHE A 545 5.69 -27.65 -16.76
CA PHE A 545 4.54 -28.37 -17.30
C PHE A 545 4.95 -29.54 -18.20
N GLN A 546 6.01 -29.37 -19.00
CA GLN A 546 6.54 -30.42 -19.89
C GLN A 546 7.07 -31.65 -19.14
N ILE A 547 7.62 -31.46 -17.94
CA ILE A 547 8.02 -32.55 -17.03
C ILE A 547 6.85 -33.50 -16.71
N LEU A 548 5.61 -33.00 -16.75
CA LEU A 548 4.41 -33.81 -16.52
C LEU A 548 3.78 -34.31 -17.82
N GLY A 549 4.44 -34.15 -18.97
CA GLY A 549 3.94 -34.62 -20.27
C GLY A 549 2.98 -33.66 -20.98
N PHE A 550 2.79 -32.44 -20.47
CA PHE A 550 2.09 -31.38 -21.22
C PHE A 550 3.00 -30.81 -22.32
N THR A 551 2.44 -30.31 -23.42
CA THR A 551 3.24 -29.74 -24.51
C THR A 551 3.79 -28.34 -24.18
N GLY A 552 3.11 -27.61 -23.31
CA GLY A 552 3.49 -26.26 -22.87
C GLY A 552 2.42 -25.64 -21.99
N ILE A 553 2.52 -24.33 -21.71
CA ILE A 553 1.53 -23.63 -20.87
C ILE A 553 0.14 -23.57 -21.54
N ASP A 554 0.11 -23.71 -22.87
CA ASP A 554 -1.09 -23.73 -23.68
C ASP A 554 -1.70 -25.10 -23.95
N ASP A 555 -1.19 -26.14 -23.30
CA ASP A 555 -1.78 -27.47 -23.40
C ASP A 555 -3.17 -27.53 -22.73
N LYS A 556 -4.19 -27.94 -23.50
CA LYS A 556 -5.59 -28.08 -23.05
C LYS A 556 -5.97 -29.54 -22.79
N ARG A 557 -5.05 -30.49 -23.00
CA ARG A 557 -5.32 -31.93 -22.85
C ARG A 557 -5.55 -32.28 -21.38
N ILE A 558 -6.42 -33.28 -21.19
CA ILE A 558 -6.57 -33.98 -19.90
C ILE A 558 -5.71 -35.23 -20.00
N LEU A 559 -4.68 -35.34 -19.18
CA LEU A 559 -3.76 -36.48 -19.16
C LEU A 559 -4.18 -37.49 -18.10
N SER A 560 -4.07 -38.78 -18.40
CA SER A 560 -4.33 -39.84 -17.42
C SER A 560 -3.18 -39.93 -16.40
N GLY A 561 -3.48 -40.45 -15.21
CA GLY A 561 -2.47 -40.60 -14.15
C GLY A 561 -1.29 -41.50 -14.54
N ASN A 562 -1.51 -42.48 -15.42
CA ASN A 562 -0.43 -43.35 -15.92
C ASN A 562 0.54 -42.56 -16.82
N ILE A 563 0.00 -41.76 -17.75
CA ILE A 563 0.80 -40.92 -18.67
C ILE A 563 1.65 -39.92 -17.88
N ILE A 564 1.08 -39.26 -16.89
CA ILE A 564 1.81 -38.28 -16.06
C ILE A 564 2.86 -38.96 -15.19
N SER A 565 2.55 -40.11 -14.60
CA SER A 565 3.50 -40.84 -13.76
C SER A 565 4.70 -41.32 -14.57
N GLU A 566 4.45 -41.79 -15.79
CA GLU A 566 5.51 -42.22 -16.72
C GLU A 566 6.35 -41.03 -17.19
N ALA A 567 5.73 -39.94 -17.63
CA ALA A 567 6.44 -38.71 -18.03
C ALA A 567 7.29 -38.13 -16.91
N PHE A 568 6.76 -38.11 -15.67
CA PHE A 568 7.50 -37.64 -14.51
C PHE A 568 8.64 -38.59 -14.14
N ALA A 569 8.45 -39.91 -14.21
CA ALA A 569 9.52 -40.87 -13.95
C ALA A 569 10.69 -40.70 -14.94
N GLN A 570 10.39 -40.45 -16.22
CA GLN A 570 11.38 -40.17 -17.26
C GLN A 570 12.06 -38.80 -17.09
N SER A 571 11.39 -37.83 -16.46
CA SER A 571 11.87 -36.44 -16.33
C SER A 571 12.28 -36.07 -14.90
N CYS A 572 12.41 -37.03 -13.99
CA CYS A 572 12.58 -36.78 -12.55
C CYS A 572 13.88 -36.02 -12.24
N GLU A 573 14.99 -36.42 -12.87
CA GLU A 573 16.28 -35.73 -12.72
C GLU A 573 16.22 -34.30 -13.27
N ARG A 574 15.59 -34.14 -14.43
CA ARG A 574 15.39 -32.83 -15.06
C ARG A 574 14.52 -31.92 -14.20
N PHE A 575 13.52 -32.46 -13.49
CA PHE A 575 12.74 -31.72 -12.51
C PHE A 575 13.59 -31.23 -11.33
N ILE A 576 14.55 -32.02 -10.83
CA ILE A 576 15.44 -31.61 -9.74
C ILE A 576 16.31 -30.41 -10.17
N GLU A 577 16.81 -30.43 -11.40
CA GLU A 577 17.59 -29.34 -11.98
C GLU A 577 16.75 -28.06 -12.15
N ILE A 578 15.60 -28.17 -12.82
CA ILE A 578 14.69 -27.03 -13.07
C ILE A 578 14.13 -26.48 -11.75
N ARG A 579 13.87 -27.32 -10.76
CA ARG A 579 13.48 -26.89 -9.41
C ARG A 579 14.56 -26.01 -8.80
N SER A 580 15.83 -26.40 -8.92
CA SER A 580 16.97 -25.64 -8.37
C SER A 580 17.13 -24.28 -9.08
N GLN A 581 17.00 -24.27 -10.41
CA GLN A 581 16.95 -23.03 -11.19
C GLN A 581 15.76 -22.15 -10.80
N SER A 582 14.59 -22.76 -10.56
CA SER A 582 13.38 -22.05 -10.14
C SER A 582 13.54 -21.40 -8.75
N LEU A 583 14.27 -22.03 -7.82
CA LEU A 583 14.54 -21.45 -6.51
C LEU A 583 15.33 -20.14 -6.61
N LEU A 584 16.32 -20.10 -7.50
CA LEU A 584 17.11 -18.91 -7.81
C LEU A 584 16.28 -17.85 -8.55
N LEU A 585 15.52 -18.27 -9.57
CA LEU A 585 14.75 -17.37 -10.43
C LEU A 585 13.56 -16.71 -9.72
N PHE A 586 12.83 -17.47 -8.89
CA PHE A 586 11.59 -17.01 -8.26
C PHE A 586 11.76 -16.71 -6.75
N GLY A 587 12.94 -16.92 -6.18
CA GLY A 587 13.29 -16.51 -4.81
C GLY A 587 12.60 -17.32 -3.69
N PHE A 588 12.33 -18.61 -3.92
CA PHE A 588 11.69 -19.48 -2.92
C PHE A 588 12.71 -20.16 -1.99
N LYS A 589 12.37 -20.35 -0.71
CA LYS A 589 13.08 -21.26 0.22
C LYS A 589 12.35 -22.60 0.28
N SER A 590 12.96 -23.67 -0.22
CA SER A 590 12.42 -25.03 -0.20
C SER A 590 12.92 -25.82 1.02
N ARG A 591 12.02 -26.62 1.64
CA ARG A 591 12.32 -27.67 2.63
C ARG A 591 11.94 -29.07 2.10
N ALA A 592 12.01 -29.28 0.78
CA ALA A 592 11.56 -30.52 0.15
C ALA A 592 12.64 -31.62 0.20
N LYS A 593 12.19 -32.88 0.21
CA LYS A 593 13.03 -34.09 0.21
C LYS A 593 14.00 -34.12 -0.99
N GLU A 594 15.13 -34.81 -0.81
CA GLU A 594 16.16 -35.01 -1.84
C GLU A 594 15.60 -35.69 -3.11
N ILE A 595 14.61 -36.59 -2.96
CA ILE A 595 13.92 -37.26 -4.08
C ILE A 595 12.43 -36.88 -4.06
N PRO A 596 11.92 -36.16 -5.08
CA PRO A 596 10.51 -35.78 -5.15
C PRO A 596 9.65 -36.90 -5.75
N ASP A 597 8.56 -37.28 -5.07
CA ASP A 597 7.48 -38.06 -5.67
C ASP A 597 6.56 -37.16 -6.53
N LEU A 598 5.74 -37.76 -7.41
CA LEU A 598 4.85 -37.02 -8.33
C LEU A 598 3.91 -36.04 -7.60
N HIS A 599 3.39 -36.41 -6.42
CA HIS A 599 2.50 -35.56 -5.66
C HIS A 599 3.24 -34.33 -5.12
N SER A 600 4.45 -34.53 -4.59
CA SER A 600 5.37 -33.49 -4.15
C SER A 600 5.81 -32.57 -5.31
N ALA A 601 6.03 -33.14 -6.50
CA ALA A 601 6.36 -32.38 -7.70
C ALA A 601 5.20 -31.49 -8.16
N ILE A 602 3.98 -32.03 -8.25
CA ILE A 602 2.77 -31.25 -8.59
C ILE A 602 2.54 -30.12 -7.58
N LYS A 603 2.72 -30.38 -6.28
CA LYS A 603 2.60 -29.35 -5.24
C LYS A 603 3.64 -28.24 -5.42
N THR A 604 4.86 -28.60 -5.82
CA THR A 604 5.95 -27.65 -6.10
C THR A 604 5.63 -26.81 -7.34
N ILE A 605 5.17 -27.44 -8.44
CA ILE A 605 4.77 -26.75 -9.66
C ILE A 605 3.61 -25.80 -9.37
N ASN A 606 2.59 -26.23 -8.63
CA ASN A 606 1.48 -25.37 -8.22
C ASN A 606 1.94 -24.20 -7.33
N ALA A 607 2.94 -24.41 -6.48
CA ALA A 607 3.51 -23.34 -5.68
C ALA A 607 4.33 -22.33 -6.52
N ILE A 608 4.98 -22.77 -7.61
CA ILE A 608 5.75 -21.88 -8.48
C ILE A 608 4.84 -21.20 -9.49
N ALA A 609 4.18 -21.96 -10.36
CA ALA A 609 3.32 -21.46 -11.43
C ALA A 609 2.05 -20.79 -10.89
N GLY A 610 1.44 -21.35 -9.84
CA GLY A 610 0.23 -20.79 -9.25
C GLY A 610 0.48 -19.42 -8.60
N ASN A 611 1.61 -19.25 -7.90
CA ASN A 611 1.99 -17.95 -7.31
C ASN A 611 2.54 -16.96 -8.36
N TRP A 612 3.02 -17.45 -9.49
CA TRP A 612 3.63 -16.60 -10.50
C TRP A 612 2.64 -16.11 -11.56
N CYS A 613 1.96 -17.02 -12.24
CA CYS A 613 1.04 -16.73 -13.34
C CYS A 613 -0.39 -17.23 -13.09
N GLY A 614 -0.69 -17.79 -11.92
CA GLY A 614 -2.03 -18.28 -11.59
C GLY A 614 -2.41 -19.60 -12.27
N TYR A 615 -1.46 -20.29 -12.91
CA TYR A 615 -1.71 -21.59 -13.53
C TYR A 615 -1.40 -22.70 -12.53
N THR A 616 -2.32 -23.67 -12.41
CA THR A 616 -2.16 -24.81 -11.51
C THR A 616 -2.56 -26.10 -12.21
N ILE A 617 -2.00 -27.21 -11.78
CA ILE A 617 -2.44 -28.55 -12.18
C ILE A 617 -3.57 -28.96 -11.25
N GLU A 618 -4.72 -29.24 -11.84
CA GLU A 618 -5.84 -29.88 -11.16
C GLU A 618 -5.79 -31.38 -11.36
N SER A 619 -6.21 -32.12 -10.33
CA SER A 619 -6.40 -33.56 -10.40
C SER A 619 -7.86 -33.92 -10.17
N ASP A 620 -8.47 -34.57 -11.14
CA ASP A 620 -9.80 -35.17 -11.02
C ASP A 620 -9.66 -36.66 -10.70
N LYS A 621 -10.65 -37.18 -9.96
CA LYS A 621 -10.65 -38.56 -9.49
C LYS A 621 -11.96 -39.24 -9.83
N LYS A 622 -11.89 -40.32 -10.61
CA LYS A 622 -13.04 -41.17 -10.93
C LYS A 622 -12.86 -42.54 -10.29
N ARG A 623 -13.93 -43.09 -9.71
CA ARG A 623 -13.96 -44.49 -9.26
C ARG A 623 -14.56 -45.33 -10.37
N ILE A 624 -13.85 -46.37 -10.78
CA ILE A 624 -14.27 -47.26 -11.87
C ILE A 624 -14.30 -48.68 -11.34
N GLY A 625 -15.38 -49.39 -11.62
CA GLY A 625 -15.60 -50.78 -11.22
C GLY A 625 -16.82 -50.98 -10.30
N PRO A 626 -17.28 -52.24 -10.14
CA PRO A 626 -18.40 -52.59 -9.27
C PRO A 626 -18.09 -52.30 -7.80
N LYS A 627 -19.12 -52.02 -6.99
CA LYS A 627 -18.98 -51.82 -5.53
C LYS A 627 -18.31 -53.05 -4.91
N GLY A 628 -17.06 -52.90 -4.47
CA GLY A 628 -16.21 -53.98 -3.95
C GLY A 628 -14.85 -54.12 -4.66
N GLN A 629 -14.73 -53.64 -5.90
CA GLN A 629 -13.50 -53.69 -6.72
C GLN A 629 -13.19 -52.35 -7.40
N GLN A 630 -13.55 -51.22 -6.77
CA GLN A 630 -13.37 -49.90 -7.36
C GLN A 630 -11.89 -49.49 -7.41
N VAL A 631 -11.36 -49.34 -8.64
CA VAL A 631 -10.04 -48.75 -8.89
C VAL A 631 -10.19 -47.24 -9.03
N ARG A 632 -9.25 -46.49 -8.46
CA ARG A 632 -9.20 -45.03 -8.54
C ARG A 632 -8.38 -44.63 -9.76
N GLN A 633 -9.04 -44.02 -10.75
CA GLN A 633 -8.34 -43.42 -11.88
C GLN A 633 -8.21 -41.91 -11.64
N TYR A 634 -6.99 -41.41 -11.79
CA TYR A 634 -6.68 -39.99 -11.73
C TYR A 634 -6.53 -39.45 -13.15
N SER A 635 -6.99 -38.22 -13.35
CA SER A 635 -6.73 -37.44 -14.56
C SER A 635 -6.30 -36.04 -14.15
N TYR A 636 -5.44 -35.41 -14.92
CA TYR A 636 -4.92 -34.10 -14.61
C TYR A 636 -5.00 -33.17 -15.80
N ARG A 637 -5.14 -31.88 -15.52
CA ARG A 637 -5.20 -30.82 -16.52
C ARG A 637 -4.55 -29.56 -15.99
N ILE A 638 -4.05 -28.72 -16.89
CA ILE A 638 -3.67 -27.35 -16.53
C ILE A 638 -4.96 -26.56 -16.32
N ASN A 639 -5.27 -26.24 -15.07
CA ASN A 639 -6.26 -25.25 -14.75
C ASN A 639 -5.65 -23.85 -14.90
N ARG A 640 -6.12 -23.18 -15.95
CA ARG A 640 -5.96 -21.75 -16.14
C ARG A 640 -7.23 -21.18 -15.55
N GLN A 641 -7.19 -20.53 -14.39
CA GLN A 641 -8.38 -19.83 -13.92
C GLN A 641 -8.84 -18.90 -15.05
N PRO A 642 -9.99 -19.17 -15.71
CA PRO A 642 -10.34 -18.41 -16.88
C PRO A 642 -10.69 -16.99 -16.45
N TYR A 643 -10.09 -16.00 -17.10
CA TYR A 643 -10.44 -14.59 -16.93
C TYR A 643 -11.85 -14.29 -17.44
N ASN A 644 -12.43 -15.21 -18.22
CA ASN A 644 -13.82 -15.23 -18.60
C ASN A 644 -14.55 -16.28 -17.77
N SER A 645 -15.29 -15.84 -16.75
CA SER A 645 -16.33 -16.67 -16.17
C SER A 645 -17.55 -16.62 -17.09
N THR A 646 -17.64 -17.55 -18.04
CA THR A 646 -18.95 -18.17 -18.31
C THR A 646 -19.23 -19.15 -17.18
#